data_AF-A0A101E8D2-F1
#
_entry.id   AF-A0A101E8D2-F1
#
_cell.length_a   1.000
_cell.length_b   1.000
_cell.length_c   1.000
_cell.angle_alpha   90.00
_cell.angle_beta   90.00
_cell.angle_gamma   90.00
#
_symmetry.space_group_name_H-M   'P 1'
#
loop_
_entity.id
_entity.type
_entity.pdbx_description
1 polymer ?
#
loop_
_entity_poly.entity_id
_entity_poly.type
_entity_poly.pdbx_seq_one_letter_code
_entity_poly.pdbx_strand_id
1 'polypeptide(L)'
;MASLTCEKRADNIFYKFAVYYHKLGFSVIPINPRDKKPLVPWQEYQNRKATEEEIANWWKKWPNANIGIVTGAVSGIIVLDIDGEEGEKSIKEHGLALPPTWVSKTGGGGFHYFFKHPGGTISNFAKRLPGIDLRGDGGYIVAPPSIHPSGNRYQWVISPKDEELAEPPDWLLELIQTTNTGKLDPEDWQRDIPEGQRNEELTRRAGSLLSRGIPPAEALTMLLAWNQKHCKPPLPEREVKTIVESIARREMEKINSEFVIRTMHEEKNDEMEKFSSEFAIRNSINENSSSSLWPEPLAPEAFYGLAGDFVKTIEPHTEADPAALLFTFLTMYGNVIGRNAYFVAEADKHYTNLFTCLVGASAKGRKGVSFGQAYKLFDAVDEAWAKERITQGLSSGEDLIWAVRDEQRKIEVDKKTGEEKEMVIVDGIKDKRLLVVEQEFASAIRVLKREGNTLSAVIRKAWDDGSLNVLTKNNHAQATNAHISIIAHITKAELLRYLEATEAANGFGNRFLWVCVKRSKCLPEGGRLHEVDFAPLLRRLKDAVEFGRVAGELKRDEEARELWYEVYPELSEGKPGLFGAMIARAEAQVMRLASIYALLDQSSYIRLEHLQAALACWDYVEASARFIFGDSLGDPTADEILRALKEAGEQGMTRTEIINLFGRNKNAREISKALSQLAESGIAYCKNITNENNRRVEIWFKT
;
A
#
# COMPACT_ATOMS: atom_id res chain seq x y z
N MET A 1 50.73 21.20 -46.57
CA MET A 1 51.29 19.84 -46.56
C MET A 1 50.21 18.85 -46.15
N ALA A 2 49.97 17.89 -47.04
CA ALA A 2 49.17 16.66 -46.90
C ALA A 2 47.71 16.77 -46.43
N SER A 3 46.83 16.88 -47.43
CA SER A 3 45.67 16.00 -47.62
C SER A 3 45.72 14.75 -46.71
N LEU A 4 44.87 14.72 -45.69
CA LEU A 4 44.47 13.48 -45.03
C LEU A 4 43.14 13.08 -45.66
N THR A 5 43.25 12.30 -46.72
CA THR A 5 42.16 11.73 -47.52
C THR A 5 41.15 10.97 -46.67
N CYS A 6 39.93 10.83 -47.21
CA CYS A 6 38.83 10.03 -46.67
C CYS A 6 39.26 8.58 -46.32
N GLU A 7 40.37 8.08 -46.87
CA GLU A 7 40.96 6.78 -46.54
C GLU A 7 41.54 6.71 -45.11
N LYS A 8 42.11 7.78 -44.55
CA LYS A 8 42.57 7.76 -43.13
C LYS A 8 41.44 7.88 -42.11
N ARG A 9 40.24 8.32 -42.52
CA ARG A 9 39.02 8.26 -41.67
C ARG A 9 38.63 6.83 -41.36
N ALA A 10 38.90 5.91 -42.28
CA ALA A 10 38.60 4.50 -42.15
C ALA A 10 39.63 3.74 -41.30
N ASP A 11 40.70 4.36 -40.75
CA ASP A 11 41.72 3.67 -39.94
C ASP A 11 41.89 4.20 -38.51
N ASN A 12 41.17 5.26 -38.13
CA ASN A 12 41.19 5.73 -36.75
C ASN A 12 40.38 4.80 -35.84
N ILE A 13 41.08 4.04 -35.00
CA ILE A 13 40.48 3.05 -34.10
C ILE A 13 39.50 3.69 -33.08
N PHE A 14 39.79 4.89 -32.56
CA PHE A 14 38.90 5.55 -31.60
C PHE A 14 37.59 5.98 -32.28
N TYR A 15 37.67 6.49 -33.50
CA TYR A 15 36.48 6.83 -34.27
C TYR A 15 35.63 5.59 -34.59
N LYS A 16 36.25 4.49 -35.02
CA LYS A 16 35.54 3.22 -35.28
C LYS A 16 34.77 2.73 -34.05
N PHE A 17 35.41 2.77 -32.89
CA PHE A 17 34.76 2.37 -31.64
C PHE A 17 33.70 3.37 -31.17
N ALA A 18 33.89 4.68 -31.39
CA ALA A 18 32.86 5.68 -31.11
C ALA A 18 31.59 5.43 -31.94
N VAL A 19 31.74 5.15 -33.23
CA VAL A 19 30.61 4.77 -34.12
C VAL A 19 30.02 3.43 -33.69
N TYR A 20 30.85 2.46 -33.31
CA TYR A 20 30.38 1.17 -32.82
C TYR A 20 29.50 1.32 -31.56
N TYR A 21 29.93 2.08 -30.56
CA TYR A 21 29.12 2.32 -29.36
C TYR A 21 27.86 3.10 -29.66
N HIS A 22 27.92 4.07 -30.57
CA HIS A 22 26.73 4.77 -31.04
C HIS A 22 25.71 3.81 -31.67
N LYS A 23 26.18 2.85 -32.48
CA LYS A 23 25.35 1.80 -33.09
C LYS A 23 24.81 0.79 -32.08
N LEU A 24 25.51 0.56 -30.97
CA LEU A 24 24.99 -0.17 -29.81
C LEU A 24 23.93 0.63 -29.03
N GLY A 25 23.64 1.86 -29.45
CA GLY A 25 22.63 2.70 -28.84
C GLY A 25 23.17 3.57 -27.71
N PHE A 26 24.48 3.77 -27.59
CA PHE A 26 25.07 4.59 -26.53
C PHE A 26 25.19 6.06 -26.93
N SER A 27 25.02 6.94 -25.94
CA SER A 27 25.34 8.36 -26.04
C SER A 27 26.85 8.54 -25.88
N VAL A 28 27.50 8.85 -26.99
CA VAL A 28 28.96 8.92 -27.09
C VAL A 28 29.42 10.36 -27.07
N ILE A 29 30.47 10.65 -26.30
CA ILE A 29 31.11 11.97 -26.22
C ILE A 29 32.64 11.85 -26.33
N PRO A 30 33.33 12.84 -26.93
CA PRO A 30 34.79 12.87 -27.01
C PRO A 30 35.37 13.33 -25.66
N ILE A 31 36.30 12.55 -25.13
CA ILE A 31 36.98 12.82 -23.86
C ILE A 31 38.45 13.15 -24.13
N ASN A 32 38.97 14.13 -23.40
CA ASN A 32 40.36 14.51 -23.48
C ASN A 32 41.25 13.35 -22.97
N PRO A 33 42.28 12.95 -23.73
CA PRO A 33 43.20 11.92 -23.26
C PRO A 33 43.88 12.34 -21.95
N ARG A 34 44.01 11.38 -21.01
CA ARG A 34 44.78 11.50 -19.75
C ARG A 34 44.24 12.40 -18.63
N ASP A 35 43.15 13.13 -18.80
CA ASP A 35 42.51 13.85 -17.68
C ASP A 35 40.99 13.59 -17.54
N LYS A 36 40.45 12.70 -18.38
CA LYS A 36 39.05 12.23 -18.37
C LYS A 36 38.00 13.33 -18.55
N LYS A 37 38.36 14.55 -18.96
CA LYS A 37 37.42 15.67 -19.14
C LYS A 37 36.77 15.66 -20.54
N PRO A 38 35.46 15.88 -20.67
CA PRO A 38 34.82 16.01 -21.99
C PRO A 38 35.35 17.21 -22.78
N LEU A 39 35.57 17.01 -24.08
CA LEU A 39 36.03 18.06 -25.00
C LEU A 39 34.89 18.96 -25.52
N VAL A 40 33.66 18.63 -25.16
CA VAL A 40 32.43 19.32 -25.57
C VAL A 40 31.55 19.60 -24.34
N PRO A 41 30.62 20.59 -24.41
CA PRO A 41 29.59 20.80 -23.40
C PRO A 41 28.67 19.56 -23.33
N TRP A 42 29.02 18.62 -22.47
CA TRP A 42 28.48 17.27 -22.56
C TRP A 42 27.09 17.11 -21.90
N GLN A 43 26.65 18.10 -21.12
CA GLN A 43 25.41 18.06 -20.34
C GLN A 43 24.17 17.86 -21.21
N GLU A 44 24.18 18.38 -22.44
CA GLU A 44 23.08 18.15 -23.39
C GLU A 44 22.95 16.65 -23.74
N TYR A 45 24.06 15.91 -23.80
CA TYR A 45 24.09 14.48 -24.16
C TYR A 45 23.68 13.56 -23.02
N GLN A 46 23.29 14.12 -21.86
CA GLN A 46 22.58 13.40 -20.80
C GLN A 46 21.11 13.17 -21.16
N ASN A 47 20.54 13.99 -22.05
CA ASN A 47 19.13 13.95 -22.44
C ASN A 47 18.92 13.59 -23.92
N ARG A 48 19.98 13.57 -24.73
CA ARG A 48 19.96 13.15 -26.15
C ARG A 48 21.23 12.38 -26.51
N LYS A 49 21.17 11.55 -27.55
CA LYS A 49 22.38 10.93 -28.14
C LYS A 49 22.99 11.89 -29.15
N ALA A 50 24.33 11.87 -29.26
CA ALA A 50 25.03 12.54 -30.35
C ALA A 50 24.67 11.89 -31.69
N THR A 51 24.55 12.67 -32.76
CA THR A 51 24.33 12.14 -34.11
C THR A 51 25.63 11.57 -34.70
N GLU A 52 25.53 10.70 -35.71
CA GLU A 52 26.71 10.18 -36.42
C GLU A 52 27.56 11.32 -37.03
N GLU A 53 26.92 12.40 -37.46
CA GLU A 53 27.60 13.59 -38.01
C GLU A 53 28.37 14.36 -36.93
N GLU A 54 27.77 14.55 -35.74
CA GLU A 54 28.45 15.14 -34.58
C GLU A 54 29.68 14.31 -34.19
N ILE A 55 29.54 12.99 -34.10
CA ILE A 55 30.63 12.06 -33.81
C ILE A 55 31.72 12.14 -34.88
N ALA A 56 31.37 12.12 -36.16
CA ALA A 56 32.32 12.24 -37.26
C ALA A 56 33.09 13.56 -37.23
N ASN A 57 32.42 14.65 -36.88
CA ASN A 57 33.04 15.98 -36.76
C ASN A 57 33.98 16.07 -35.56
N TRP A 58 33.62 15.47 -34.42
CA TRP A 58 34.48 15.46 -33.23
C TRP A 58 35.77 14.71 -33.44
N TRP A 59 35.75 13.51 -34.01
CA TRP A 59 36.98 12.75 -34.27
C TRP A 59 37.76 13.23 -35.50
N LYS A 60 37.15 14.07 -36.35
CA LYS A 60 37.90 14.87 -37.34
C LYS A 60 38.70 15.99 -36.66
N LYS A 61 38.09 16.67 -35.68
CA LYS A 61 38.70 17.77 -34.93
C LYS A 61 39.75 17.29 -33.91
N TRP A 62 39.48 16.17 -33.24
CA TRP A 62 40.34 15.56 -32.23
C TRP A 62 40.54 14.07 -32.51
N PRO A 63 41.42 13.70 -33.45
CA PRO A 63 41.60 12.30 -33.86
C PRO A 63 42.02 11.36 -32.72
N ASN A 64 42.68 11.88 -31.69
CA ASN A 64 43.17 11.08 -30.57
C ASN A 64 42.27 11.15 -29.33
N ALA A 65 41.05 11.68 -29.44
CA ALA A 65 40.12 11.76 -28.31
C ALA A 65 39.77 10.36 -27.78
N ASN A 66 39.76 10.23 -26.45
CA ASN A 66 39.18 9.08 -25.77
C ASN A 66 37.67 9.08 -25.97
N ILE A 67 37.06 7.93 -25.73
CA ILE A 67 35.63 7.71 -25.91
C ILE A 67 34.95 7.70 -24.55
N GLY A 68 34.00 8.59 -24.37
CA GLY A 68 33.10 8.60 -23.22
C GLY A 68 31.75 8.02 -23.61
N ILE A 69 31.16 7.22 -22.72
CA ILE A 69 29.77 6.78 -22.82
C ILE A 69 29.01 7.40 -21.66
N VAL A 70 28.00 8.22 -21.96
CA VAL A 70 27.11 8.78 -20.94
C VAL A 70 26.20 7.67 -20.44
N THR A 71 26.25 7.36 -19.14
CA THR A 71 25.46 6.29 -18.52
C THR A 71 24.06 6.78 -18.17
N GLY A 72 23.17 5.87 -17.78
CA GLY A 72 21.78 6.18 -17.47
C GLY A 72 20.83 5.79 -18.59
N ALA A 73 19.59 6.23 -18.46
CA ALA A 73 18.50 5.99 -19.40
C ALA A 73 18.87 6.41 -20.83
N VAL A 74 19.71 7.43 -21.01
CA VAL A 74 20.16 7.89 -22.33
C VAL A 74 20.94 6.83 -23.11
N SER A 75 21.69 5.95 -22.44
CA SER A 75 22.41 4.82 -23.06
C SER A 75 21.82 3.45 -22.70
N GLY A 76 20.79 3.40 -21.87
CA GLY A 76 20.15 2.15 -21.44
C GLY A 76 21.03 1.27 -20.55
N ILE A 77 22.09 1.83 -19.95
CA ILE A 77 23.05 1.10 -19.11
C ILE A 77 23.33 1.81 -17.80
N ILE A 78 23.63 1.03 -16.77
CA ILE A 78 24.36 1.48 -15.58
C ILE A 78 25.69 0.74 -15.51
N VAL A 79 26.69 1.36 -14.88
CA VAL A 79 28.02 0.75 -14.77
C VAL A 79 28.47 0.74 -13.32
N LEU A 80 28.73 -0.46 -12.82
CA LEU A 80 29.38 -0.68 -11.53
C LEU A 80 30.90 -0.63 -11.74
N ASP A 81 31.55 0.37 -11.16
CA ASP A 81 32.99 0.58 -11.21
C ASP A 81 33.63 -0.01 -9.96
N ILE A 82 34.45 -1.04 -10.15
CA ILE A 82 35.15 -1.77 -9.09
C ILE A 82 36.62 -1.41 -9.15
N ASP A 83 37.06 -0.62 -8.17
CA ASP A 83 38.40 -0.03 -8.12
C ASP A 83 39.44 -1.01 -7.54
N GLY A 84 40.14 -1.71 -8.44
CA GLY A 84 41.34 -2.51 -8.12
C GLY A 84 41.14 -3.53 -6.99
N GLU A 85 42.18 -3.73 -6.18
CA GLU A 85 42.17 -4.71 -5.08
C GLU A 85 41.14 -4.37 -3.98
N GLU A 86 40.86 -3.09 -3.73
CA GLU A 86 39.90 -2.64 -2.70
C GLU A 86 38.48 -3.06 -3.07
N GLY A 87 38.06 -2.81 -4.31
CA GLY A 87 36.74 -3.20 -4.80
C GLY A 87 36.58 -4.72 -4.87
N GLU A 88 37.59 -5.44 -5.36
CA GLU A 88 37.55 -6.92 -5.40
C GLU A 88 37.43 -7.54 -4.01
N LYS A 89 38.15 -7.00 -3.03
CA LYS A 89 38.06 -7.44 -1.63
C LYS A 89 36.65 -7.19 -1.09
N SER A 90 36.08 -6.02 -1.36
CA SER A 90 34.74 -5.64 -0.94
C SER A 90 33.66 -6.60 -1.48
N ILE A 91 33.75 -6.99 -2.76
CA ILE A 91 32.87 -8.00 -3.36
C ILE A 91 32.97 -9.36 -2.64
N LYS A 92 34.20 -9.81 -2.33
CA LYS A 92 34.44 -11.11 -1.67
C LYS A 92 33.96 -11.13 -0.22
N GLU A 93 34.28 -10.11 0.57
CA GLU A 93 33.95 -10.05 2.00
C GLU A 93 32.44 -9.97 2.24
N HIS A 94 31.72 -9.28 1.36
CA HIS A 94 30.26 -9.15 1.45
C HIS A 94 29.52 -10.27 0.70
N GLY A 95 30.23 -11.23 0.10
CA GLY A 95 29.62 -12.34 -0.64
C GLY A 95 28.79 -11.91 -1.85
N LEU A 96 29.15 -10.80 -2.50
CA LEU A 96 28.36 -10.18 -3.57
C LEU A 96 28.58 -10.93 -4.89
N ALA A 97 27.57 -11.68 -5.32
CA ALA A 97 27.62 -12.37 -6.61
C ALA A 97 27.49 -11.36 -7.76
N LEU A 98 28.39 -11.47 -8.75
CA LEU A 98 28.32 -10.74 -10.02
C LEU A 98 27.99 -11.74 -11.14
N PRO A 99 26.85 -11.59 -11.84
CA PRO A 99 26.54 -12.46 -12.96
C PRO A 99 27.49 -12.16 -14.14
N PRO A 100 27.71 -13.14 -15.03
CA PRO A 100 28.37 -12.87 -16.31
C PRO A 100 27.66 -11.74 -17.06
N THR A 101 28.41 -10.72 -17.47
CA THR A 101 27.91 -9.55 -18.20
C THR A 101 29.07 -8.92 -18.97
N TRP A 102 28.86 -7.79 -19.65
CA TRP A 102 29.96 -7.07 -20.29
C TRP A 102 30.88 -6.49 -19.23
N VAL A 103 32.18 -6.78 -19.38
CA VAL A 103 33.21 -6.35 -18.43
C VAL A 103 34.33 -5.69 -19.18
N SER A 104 34.69 -4.47 -18.78
CA SER A 104 35.88 -3.81 -19.28
C SER A 104 36.91 -3.58 -18.17
N LYS A 105 38.17 -3.90 -18.44
CA LYS A 105 39.28 -3.63 -17.54
C LYS A 105 39.73 -2.18 -17.69
N THR A 106 39.84 -1.47 -16.58
CA THR A 106 40.32 -0.08 -16.56
C THR A 106 41.85 -0.04 -16.58
N GLY A 107 42.44 1.02 -17.13
CA GLY A 107 43.90 1.17 -17.13
C GLY A 107 44.55 1.37 -15.74
N GLY A 108 43.73 1.56 -14.70
CA GLY A 108 44.13 1.64 -13.29
C GLY A 108 44.13 0.29 -12.56
N GLY A 109 43.69 -0.80 -13.19
CA GLY A 109 43.67 -2.15 -12.61
C GLY A 109 42.31 -2.63 -12.11
N GLY A 110 41.27 -1.77 -12.15
CA GLY A 110 39.89 -2.13 -11.79
C GLY A 110 39.04 -2.61 -12.98
N PHE A 111 37.74 -2.75 -12.75
CA PHE A 111 36.78 -3.28 -13.72
C PHE A 111 35.47 -2.47 -13.76
N HIS A 112 34.95 -2.30 -14.97
CA HIS A 112 33.60 -1.80 -15.22
C HIS A 112 32.70 -2.97 -15.57
N TYR A 113 31.73 -3.26 -14.71
CA TYR A 113 30.66 -4.20 -14.96
C TYR A 113 29.45 -3.43 -15.47
N PHE A 114 29.06 -3.71 -16.71
CA PHE A 114 27.92 -3.06 -17.34
C PHE A 114 26.66 -3.87 -17.04
N PHE A 115 25.58 -3.19 -16.69
CA PHE A 115 24.27 -3.79 -16.52
C PHE A 115 23.22 -2.99 -17.28
N LYS A 116 22.12 -3.63 -17.61
CA LYS A 116 20.94 -2.95 -18.13
C LYS A 116 20.46 -1.91 -17.12
N HIS A 117 20.05 -0.76 -17.63
CA HIS A 117 19.41 0.24 -16.78
C HIS A 117 18.06 -0.30 -16.29
N PRO A 118 17.81 -0.43 -14.97
CA PRO A 118 16.60 -1.08 -14.43
C PRO A 118 15.30 -0.26 -14.61
N GLY A 119 15.36 0.79 -15.44
CA GLY A 119 14.45 1.92 -15.48
C GLY A 119 14.50 2.74 -14.18
N GLY A 120 13.71 3.79 -14.10
CA GLY A 120 13.80 4.72 -12.98
C GLY A 120 14.71 5.92 -13.25
N THR A 121 14.82 6.84 -12.28
CA THR A 121 16.01 7.71 -12.17
C THR A 121 17.01 7.03 -11.24
N ILE A 122 18.17 6.68 -11.76
CA ILE A 122 19.24 6.01 -11.03
C ILE A 122 20.35 7.02 -10.74
N SER A 123 20.39 7.55 -9.53
CA SER A 123 21.43 8.48 -9.11
C SER A 123 22.81 7.80 -9.07
N ASN A 124 23.85 8.55 -9.47
CA ASN A 124 25.22 8.13 -9.25
C ASN A 124 25.51 8.01 -7.75
N PHE A 125 26.37 7.07 -7.37
CA PHE A 125 26.95 7.05 -6.03
C PHE A 125 28.43 6.70 -6.09
N ALA A 126 29.15 7.12 -5.07
CA ALA A 126 30.53 6.73 -4.86
C ALA A 126 30.70 6.22 -3.42
N LYS A 127 31.55 5.21 -3.24
CA LYS A 127 31.99 4.71 -1.93
C LYS A 127 30.88 4.31 -0.95
N ARG A 128 29.75 3.77 -1.45
CA ARG A 128 28.76 3.13 -0.56
C ARG A 128 29.29 1.83 0.03
N LEU A 129 30.15 1.16 -0.72
CA LEU A 129 31.06 0.13 -0.25
C LEU A 129 32.49 0.54 -0.64
N PRO A 130 33.52 0.15 0.13
CA PRO A 130 34.91 0.45 -0.23
C PRO A 130 35.24 -0.04 -1.64
N GLY A 131 35.84 0.82 -2.47
CA GLY A 131 36.22 0.52 -3.85
C GLY A 131 35.08 0.20 -4.83
N ILE A 132 33.81 0.54 -4.50
CA ILE A 132 32.65 0.30 -5.37
C ILE A 132 31.87 1.59 -5.61
N ASP A 133 31.82 2.00 -6.87
CA ASP A 133 31.10 3.17 -7.37
C ASP A 133 30.04 2.78 -8.41
N LEU A 134 28.97 3.57 -8.53
CA LEU A 134 27.95 3.38 -9.57
C LEU A 134 27.80 4.61 -10.45
N ARG A 135 27.83 4.38 -11.76
CA ARG A 135 27.51 5.36 -12.80
C ARG A 135 26.11 5.09 -13.37
N GLY A 136 25.17 5.93 -12.95
CA GLY A 136 23.76 5.92 -13.37
C GLY A 136 23.44 7.12 -14.26
N ASP A 137 22.25 7.70 -14.10
CA ASP A 137 21.79 8.86 -14.85
C ASP A 137 22.66 10.10 -14.66
N GLY A 138 22.90 10.82 -15.75
CA GLY A 138 23.72 12.04 -15.74
C GLY A 138 25.20 11.80 -15.45
N GLY A 139 25.66 10.54 -15.44
CA GLY A 139 27.07 10.15 -15.34
C GLY A 139 27.68 9.77 -16.69
N TYR A 140 28.99 9.54 -16.74
CA TYR A 140 29.64 8.91 -17.89
C TYR A 140 30.84 8.07 -17.45
N ILE A 141 31.23 7.12 -18.31
CA ILE A 141 32.43 6.30 -18.18
C ILE A 141 33.35 6.49 -19.38
N VAL A 142 34.63 6.15 -19.23
CA VAL A 142 35.61 6.11 -20.31
C VAL A 142 35.68 4.69 -20.86
N ALA A 143 35.38 4.50 -22.14
CA ALA A 143 35.18 3.19 -22.74
C ALA A 143 36.42 2.67 -23.51
N PRO A 144 36.61 1.35 -23.67
CA PRO A 144 37.65 0.78 -24.53
C PRO A 144 37.58 1.30 -25.98
N PRO A 145 38.69 1.52 -26.70
CA PRO A 145 40.09 1.25 -26.34
C PRO A 145 40.84 2.49 -25.81
N SER A 146 40.14 3.39 -25.12
CA SER A 146 40.66 4.66 -24.58
C SER A 146 41.92 4.50 -23.73
N ILE A 147 42.71 5.57 -23.61
CA ILE A 147 43.98 5.59 -22.86
C ILE A 147 43.75 6.22 -21.48
N HIS A 148 44.06 5.47 -20.42
CA HIS A 148 44.02 5.92 -19.04
C HIS A 148 45.15 6.93 -18.74
N PRO A 149 45.02 7.84 -17.75
CA PRO A 149 46.10 8.71 -17.31
C PRO A 149 47.44 7.99 -17.03
N SER A 150 47.41 6.74 -16.57
CA SER A 150 48.60 5.89 -16.35
C SER A 150 49.31 5.45 -17.64
N GLY A 151 48.73 5.69 -18.82
CA GLY A 151 49.24 5.23 -20.12
C GLY A 151 48.69 3.87 -20.57
N ASN A 152 48.10 3.09 -19.65
CA ASN A 152 47.44 1.81 -19.98
C ASN A 152 46.12 2.02 -20.73
N ARG A 153 45.68 1.03 -21.49
CA ARG A 153 44.41 1.08 -22.24
C ARG A 153 43.27 0.45 -21.46
N TYR A 154 42.08 1.01 -21.64
CA TYR A 154 40.82 0.34 -21.33
C TYR A 154 40.61 -0.80 -22.34
N GLN A 155 40.25 -1.99 -21.87
CA GLN A 155 40.11 -3.19 -22.71
C GLN A 155 38.85 -3.97 -22.34
N TRP A 156 38.16 -4.55 -23.33
CA TRP A 156 37.09 -5.51 -23.06
C TRP A 156 37.70 -6.82 -22.52
N VAL A 157 37.14 -7.31 -21.42
CA VAL A 157 37.39 -8.65 -20.88
C VAL A 157 36.28 -9.59 -21.37
N ILE A 158 35.04 -9.13 -21.31
CA ILE A 158 33.86 -9.73 -21.93
C ILE A 158 33.21 -8.63 -22.74
N SER A 159 33.26 -8.72 -24.08
CA SER A 159 32.77 -7.65 -24.96
C SER A 159 31.29 -7.83 -25.29
N PRO A 160 30.62 -6.79 -25.83
CA PRO A 160 29.24 -6.91 -26.33
C PRO A 160 29.04 -7.93 -27.46
N LYS A 161 30.11 -8.52 -27.99
CA LYS A 161 30.03 -9.62 -28.98
C LYS A 161 30.10 -11.00 -28.34
N ASP A 162 30.60 -11.09 -27.11
CA ASP A 162 30.92 -12.35 -26.44
C ASP A 162 29.80 -12.78 -25.47
N GLU A 163 28.99 -11.84 -25.00
CA GLU A 163 27.96 -12.07 -23.97
C GLU A 163 26.78 -11.11 -24.14
N GLU A 164 25.63 -11.44 -23.57
CA GLU A 164 24.50 -10.51 -23.47
C GLU A 164 24.65 -9.57 -22.26
N LEU A 165 24.06 -8.38 -22.35
CA LEU A 165 24.08 -7.44 -21.22
C LEU A 165 23.15 -7.96 -20.12
N ALA A 166 23.67 -8.22 -18.93
CA ALA A 166 22.89 -8.75 -17.82
C ALA A 166 22.04 -7.67 -17.13
N GLU A 167 20.98 -8.13 -16.44
CA GLU A 167 20.29 -7.30 -15.45
C GLU A 167 21.20 -7.06 -14.23
N PRO A 168 21.08 -5.92 -13.54
CA PRO A 168 21.82 -5.68 -12.31
C PRO A 168 21.40 -6.70 -11.23
N PRO A 169 22.35 -7.23 -10.43
CA PRO A 169 22.02 -8.17 -9.37
C PRO A 169 21.19 -7.50 -8.27
N ASP A 170 20.36 -8.28 -7.56
CA ASP A 170 19.41 -7.77 -6.56
C ASP A 170 20.07 -6.90 -5.49
N TRP A 171 21.26 -7.28 -5.01
CA TRP A 171 22.02 -6.51 -4.03
C TRP A 171 22.39 -5.11 -4.54
N LEU A 172 22.66 -4.97 -5.85
CA LEU A 172 22.99 -3.67 -6.44
C LEU A 172 21.72 -2.81 -6.54
N LEU A 173 20.56 -3.42 -6.82
CA LEU A 173 19.26 -2.73 -6.83
C LEU A 173 18.87 -2.23 -5.43
N GLU A 174 19.05 -3.06 -4.41
CA GLU A 174 18.86 -2.66 -3.00
C GLU A 174 19.80 -1.52 -2.62
N LEU A 175 21.08 -1.63 -3.00
CA LEU A 175 22.08 -0.61 -2.73
C LEU A 175 21.73 0.72 -3.41
N ILE A 176 21.06 0.72 -4.57
CA ILE A 176 20.57 1.92 -5.25
C ILE A 176 19.37 2.54 -4.53
N GLN A 177 18.41 1.73 -4.06
CA GLN A 177 17.13 2.20 -3.50
C GLN A 177 17.25 2.86 -2.13
N THR A 178 18.31 2.58 -1.38
CA THR A 178 18.55 3.11 -0.02
C THR A 178 18.77 4.64 0.07
N THR A 179 18.78 5.40 -1.04
CA THR A 179 19.21 6.82 -1.04
C THR A 179 18.17 7.93 -0.87
N ASN A 180 16.87 7.69 -0.88
CA ASN A 180 15.89 8.79 -0.83
C ASN A 180 15.40 9.19 0.56
N THR A 181 16.04 8.72 1.63
CA THR A 181 15.83 9.26 2.98
C THR A 181 17.03 10.10 3.38
N GLY A 182 16.97 11.40 3.11
CA GLY A 182 17.82 12.35 3.84
C GLY A 182 17.54 12.16 5.33
N LYS A 183 18.44 11.47 6.03
CA LYS A 183 18.33 11.26 7.48
C LYS A 183 18.16 12.62 8.15
N LEU A 184 17.18 12.72 9.05
CA LEU A 184 17.18 13.77 10.05
C LEU A 184 18.45 13.54 10.86
N ASP A 185 19.46 14.37 10.67
CA ASP A 185 20.63 14.35 11.54
C ASP A 185 20.17 14.81 12.93
N PRO A 186 20.13 13.92 13.94
CA PRO A 186 19.68 14.28 15.28
C PRO A 186 20.53 15.40 15.89
N GLU A 187 21.79 15.55 15.46
CA GLU A 187 22.69 16.61 15.92
C GLU A 187 22.31 17.97 15.31
N ASP A 188 21.95 18.02 14.02
CA ASP A 188 21.45 19.24 13.35
C ASP A 188 20.14 19.74 13.99
N TRP A 189 19.31 18.83 14.51
CA TRP A 189 18.04 19.19 15.16
C TRP A 189 18.16 19.64 16.61
N GLN A 190 19.33 19.47 17.22
CA GLN A 190 19.61 19.86 18.61
C GLN A 190 20.40 21.16 18.75
N ARG A 191 20.92 21.71 17.64
CA ARG A 191 21.75 22.92 17.65
C ARG A 191 20.95 24.19 17.99
N ASP A 192 21.51 25.02 18.88
CA ASP A 192 20.98 26.35 19.15
C ASP A 192 21.30 27.33 18.01
N ILE A 193 20.33 28.21 17.68
CA ILE A 193 20.41 29.17 16.58
C ILE A 193 20.45 30.59 17.15
N PRO A 194 21.54 31.35 16.91
CA PRO A 194 21.67 32.72 17.41
C PRO A 194 20.82 33.73 16.63
N GLU A 195 20.63 34.89 17.24
CA GLU A 195 20.05 36.07 16.61
C GLU A 195 20.71 36.37 15.25
N GLY A 196 19.88 36.53 14.21
CA GLY A 196 20.30 36.74 12.82
C GLY A 196 20.09 35.54 11.89
N GLN A 197 20.07 34.30 12.39
CA GLN A 197 19.95 33.08 11.56
C GLN A 197 18.58 32.36 11.71
N ARG A 198 17.77 32.77 12.69
CA ARG A 198 16.52 32.09 13.11
C ARG A 198 15.47 31.98 11.99
N ASN A 199 15.26 33.05 11.22
CA ASN A 199 14.20 33.11 10.22
C ASN A 199 14.50 32.19 9.02
N GLU A 200 15.74 32.21 8.53
CA GLU A 200 16.20 31.33 7.46
C GLU A 200 16.10 29.84 7.87
N GLU A 201 16.49 29.53 9.11
CA GLU A 201 16.47 28.16 9.61
C GLU A 201 15.04 27.66 9.84
N LEU A 202 14.14 28.48 10.37
CA LEU A 202 12.71 28.14 10.51
C LEU A 202 12.03 28.00 9.14
N THR A 203 12.44 28.78 8.15
CA THR A 203 11.96 28.66 6.76
C THR A 203 12.42 27.35 6.14
N ARG A 204 13.70 26.98 6.30
CA ARG A 204 14.26 25.70 5.83
C ARG A 204 13.53 24.51 6.46
N ARG A 205 13.30 24.56 7.77
CA ARG A 205 12.61 23.50 8.52
C ARG A 205 11.12 23.43 8.16
N ALA A 206 10.44 24.57 7.94
CA ALA A 206 9.07 24.61 7.46
C ALA A 206 8.96 23.96 6.07
N GLY A 207 9.83 24.30 5.13
CA GLY A 207 9.87 23.65 3.81
C GLY A 207 10.15 22.14 3.91
N SER A 208 11.06 21.73 4.79
CA SER A 208 11.38 20.33 5.06
C SER A 208 10.17 19.53 5.58
N LEU A 209 9.40 20.09 6.51
CA LEU A 209 8.21 19.44 7.07
C LEU A 209 7.05 19.41 6.07
N LEU A 210 6.76 20.54 5.43
CA LEU A 210 5.65 20.68 4.48
C LEU A 210 5.86 19.83 3.22
N SER A 211 7.09 19.74 2.70
CA SER A 211 7.43 18.85 1.55
C SER A 211 7.32 17.37 1.87
N ARG A 212 7.35 16.98 3.14
CA ARG A 212 7.11 15.61 3.62
C ARG A 212 5.63 15.34 3.91
N GLY A 213 4.75 16.26 3.50
CA GLY A 213 3.30 16.14 3.67
C GLY A 213 2.82 16.36 5.10
N ILE A 214 3.64 16.90 5.99
CA ILE A 214 3.19 17.32 7.32
C ILE A 214 2.26 18.52 7.15
N PRO A 215 1.01 18.50 7.66
CA PRO A 215 0.11 19.62 7.43
C PRO A 215 0.57 20.91 8.15
N PRO A 216 0.18 22.10 7.67
CA PRO A 216 0.70 23.37 8.19
C PRO A 216 0.47 23.60 9.68
N ALA A 217 -0.63 23.08 10.24
CA ALA A 217 -0.92 23.23 11.67
C ALA A 217 0.05 22.41 12.54
N GLU A 218 0.38 21.19 12.12
CA GLU A 218 1.34 20.30 12.78
C GLU A 218 2.76 20.83 12.60
N ALA A 219 3.11 21.28 11.39
CA ALA A 219 4.39 21.93 11.13
C ALA A 219 4.58 23.18 11.99
N LEU A 220 3.54 24.01 12.15
CA LEU A 220 3.55 25.16 13.05
C LEU A 220 3.77 24.74 14.51
N THR A 221 3.04 23.72 14.97
CA THR A 221 3.17 23.21 16.35
C THR A 221 4.59 22.74 16.64
N MET A 222 5.17 21.96 15.71
CA MET A 222 6.55 21.44 15.83
C MET A 222 7.57 22.58 15.82
N LEU A 223 7.40 23.56 14.94
CA LEU A 223 8.34 24.68 14.82
C LEU A 223 8.22 25.68 15.96
N LEU A 224 7.04 25.86 16.57
CA LEU A 224 6.88 26.67 17.78
C LEU A 224 7.61 26.03 18.96
N ALA A 225 7.43 24.73 19.17
CA ALA A 225 8.13 23.99 20.20
C ALA A 225 9.66 24.01 19.98
N TRP A 226 10.08 23.85 18.72
CA TRP A 226 11.50 23.88 18.36
C TRP A 226 12.12 25.28 18.50
N ASN A 227 11.43 26.34 18.06
CA ASN A 227 11.85 27.74 18.21
C ASN A 227 12.02 28.14 19.68
N GLN A 228 11.09 27.74 20.56
CA GLN A 228 11.20 27.97 22.01
C GLN A 228 12.46 27.34 22.59
N LYS A 229 12.81 26.15 22.13
CA LYS A 229 13.93 25.39 22.67
C LYS A 229 15.28 25.85 22.12
N HIS A 230 15.36 26.12 20.82
CA HIS A 230 16.64 26.23 20.09
C HIS A 230 16.97 27.64 19.55
N CYS A 231 16.00 28.54 19.35
CA CYS A 231 16.32 29.90 18.90
C CYS A 231 16.66 30.81 20.10
N LYS A 232 17.75 31.59 20.01
CA LYS A 232 18.24 32.48 21.07
C LYS A 232 18.35 33.95 20.59
N PRO A 233 17.45 34.86 21.03
CA PRO A 233 16.16 34.59 21.69
C PRO A 233 15.14 33.96 20.71
N PRO A 234 14.07 33.30 21.19
CA PRO A 234 13.03 32.74 20.32
C PRO A 234 12.35 33.82 19.48
N LEU A 235 11.96 33.50 18.24
CA LEU A 235 11.09 34.39 17.46
C LEU A 235 9.68 34.43 18.07
N PRO A 236 8.97 35.57 17.99
CA PRO A 236 7.56 35.64 18.38
C PRO A 236 6.72 34.61 17.62
N GLU A 237 5.73 34.01 18.30
CA GLU A 237 4.83 33.01 17.71
C GLU A 237 4.18 33.48 16.39
N ARG A 238 3.81 34.77 16.35
CA ARG A 238 3.25 35.41 15.15
C ARG A 238 4.21 35.36 13.95
N GLU A 239 5.52 35.50 14.17
CA GLU A 239 6.51 35.42 13.08
C GLU A 239 6.68 33.98 12.58
N VAL A 240 6.75 33.01 13.49
CA VAL A 240 6.83 31.58 13.12
C VAL A 240 5.58 31.15 12.33
N LYS A 241 4.41 31.58 12.78
CA LYS A 241 3.14 31.38 12.06
C LYS A 241 3.18 31.99 10.66
N THR A 242 3.68 33.22 10.54
CA THR A 242 3.82 33.90 9.24
C THR A 242 4.76 33.13 8.29
N ILE A 243 5.87 32.58 8.79
CA ILE A 243 6.79 31.75 8.00
C ILE A 243 6.09 30.49 7.48
N VAL A 244 5.42 29.75 8.36
CA VAL A 244 4.74 28.50 7.98
C VAL A 244 3.60 28.78 7.00
N GLU A 245 2.79 29.80 7.25
CA GLU A 245 1.70 30.22 6.35
C GLU A 245 2.22 30.70 4.99
N SER A 246 3.35 31.42 4.96
CA SER A 246 3.97 31.88 3.71
C SER A 246 4.47 30.71 2.85
N ILE A 247 5.13 29.72 3.46
CA ILE A 247 5.59 28.52 2.76
C ILE A 247 4.41 27.64 2.35
N ALA A 248 3.42 27.44 3.23
CA ALA A 248 2.21 26.69 2.91
C ALA A 248 1.44 27.34 1.75
N ARG A 249 1.32 28.68 1.74
CA ARG A 249 0.69 29.42 0.65
C ARG A 249 1.46 29.28 -0.65
N ARG A 250 2.80 29.34 -0.65
CA ARG A 250 3.60 29.09 -1.86
C ARG A 250 3.41 27.68 -2.41
N GLU A 251 3.35 26.67 -1.54
CA GLU A 251 3.10 25.29 -1.95
C GLU A 251 1.65 25.11 -2.47
N MET A 252 0.68 25.83 -1.89
CA MET A 252 -0.72 25.79 -2.30
C MET A 252 -1.01 26.63 -3.56
N GLU A 253 -0.32 27.75 -3.75
CA GLU A 253 -0.38 28.59 -4.97
C GLU A 253 0.24 27.86 -6.16
N LYS A 254 1.27 27.03 -5.97
CA LYS A 254 1.76 26.10 -7.02
C LYS A 254 0.65 25.13 -7.45
N ILE A 255 -0.08 24.56 -6.49
CA ILE A 255 -1.18 23.62 -6.76
C ILE A 255 -2.39 24.32 -7.41
N ASN A 256 -2.76 25.51 -6.93
CA ASN A 256 -3.93 26.26 -7.42
C ASN A 256 -3.69 26.96 -8.77
N SER A 257 -2.47 27.40 -9.07
CA SER A 257 -2.15 28.01 -10.36
C SER A 257 -2.23 27.01 -11.52
N GLU A 258 -2.01 25.71 -11.24
CA GLU A 258 -2.25 24.61 -12.18
C GLU A 258 -3.76 24.30 -12.36
N PHE A 259 -4.58 24.62 -11.36
CA PHE A 259 -6.02 24.33 -11.34
C PHE A 259 -6.88 25.40 -12.04
N VAL A 260 -6.59 26.70 -11.86
CA VAL A 260 -7.43 27.82 -12.37
C VAL A 260 -7.38 27.97 -13.91
N ILE A 261 -6.29 27.56 -14.55
CA ILE A 261 -6.17 27.58 -16.02
C ILE A 261 -7.17 26.61 -16.69
N ARG A 262 -7.65 25.61 -15.94
CA ARG A 262 -8.43 24.49 -16.45
C ARG A 262 -9.95 24.73 -16.45
N THR A 263 -10.47 25.60 -15.58
CA THR A 263 -11.92 25.67 -15.28
C THR A 263 -12.71 26.63 -16.17
N MET A 264 -12.06 27.49 -16.97
CA MET A 264 -12.77 28.54 -17.73
C MET A 264 -13.39 28.10 -19.07
N HIS A 265 -13.35 26.81 -19.44
CA HIS A 265 -13.61 26.38 -20.82
C HIS A 265 -14.88 25.54 -21.09
N GLU A 266 -15.67 25.12 -20.09
CA GLU A 266 -16.62 23.99 -20.28
C GLU A 266 -18.12 24.24 -20.00
N GLU A 267 -18.59 25.46 -19.73
CA GLU A 267 -20.04 25.70 -19.54
C GLU A 267 -20.79 26.01 -20.86
N LYS A 268 -21.34 24.98 -21.52
CA LYS A 268 -22.54 25.07 -22.41
C LYS A 268 -23.03 23.70 -22.94
N ASN A 269 -24.02 23.09 -22.28
CA ASN A 269 -25.34 22.74 -22.84
C ASN A 269 -26.06 21.66 -22.01
N ASP A 270 -27.32 21.99 -21.73
CA ASP A 270 -28.27 21.36 -20.83
C ASP A 270 -29.09 20.20 -21.41
N GLU A 271 -29.57 19.37 -20.48
CA GLU A 271 -30.93 18.84 -20.25
C GLU A 271 -31.89 18.59 -21.44
N MET A 272 -32.36 17.33 -21.57
CA MET A 272 -33.79 16.89 -21.53
C MET A 272 -33.96 15.50 -22.15
N GLU A 273 -34.28 14.48 -21.34
CA GLU A 273 -35.43 13.55 -21.51
C GLU A 273 -35.34 12.38 -20.51
N LYS A 274 -35.93 12.64 -19.34
CA LYS A 274 -36.30 11.69 -18.29
C LYS A 274 -37.56 10.91 -18.70
N PHE A 275 -37.82 9.83 -17.95
CA PHE A 275 -39.15 9.28 -17.63
C PHE A 275 -39.62 7.93 -18.20
N SER A 276 -38.73 6.97 -18.49
CA SER A 276 -39.14 5.55 -18.63
C SER A 276 -38.12 4.53 -18.09
N SER A 277 -37.22 4.97 -17.21
CA SER A 277 -35.92 4.33 -17.04
C SER A 277 -35.56 3.96 -15.60
N GLU A 278 -36.52 3.93 -14.67
CA GLU A 278 -36.19 3.93 -13.23
C GLU A 278 -35.86 2.57 -12.60
N PHE A 279 -36.00 1.45 -13.32
CA PHE A 279 -35.69 0.12 -12.74
C PHE A 279 -34.58 -0.64 -13.50
N ALA A 280 -34.43 -0.42 -14.80
CA ALA A 280 -33.37 -1.04 -15.60
C ALA A 280 -32.04 -0.25 -15.60
N ILE A 281 -32.04 1.03 -15.23
CA ILE A 281 -30.85 1.89 -15.25
C ILE A 281 -29.97 1.77 -14.02
N ARG A 282 -30.43 1.15 -12.93
CA ARG A 282 -29.62 1.05 -11.70
C ARG A 282 -28.27 0.36 -11.92
N ASN A 283 -28.17 -0.49 -12.95
CA ASN A 283 -26.96 -1.26 -13.25
C ASN A 283 -26.21 -0.86 -14.54
N SER A 284 -26.56 0.25 -15.20
CA SER A 284 -25.82 0.71 -16.40
C SER A 284 -25.40 2.18 -16.40
N ILE A 285 -25.61 2.91 -15.30
CA ILE A 285 -25.01 4.24 -15.08
C ILE A 285 -24.32 4.21 -13.72
N ASN A 286 -23.10 3.67 -13.68
CA ASN A 286 -22.16 3.98 -12.59
C ASN A 286 -20.68 3.79 -12.97
N GLU A 287 -20.34 3.74 -14.27
CA GLU A 287 -18.92 3.63 -14.66
C GLU A 287 -18.22 4.98 -14.86
N ASN A 288 -18.93 6.08 -15.09
CA ASN A 288 -18.29 7.38 -15.30
C ASN A 288 -18.78 8.50 -14.36
N SER A 289 -18.39 8.45 -13.08
CA SER A 289 -17.79 9.60 -12.36
C SER A 289 -17.49 9.28 -10.88
N SER A 290 -16.39 9.85 -10.39
CA SER A 290 -15.95 9.92 -8.98
C SER A 290 -15.62 8.61 -8.24
N SER A 291 -14.37 8.17 -8.35
CA SER A 291 -13.81 7.17 -7.42
C SER A 291 -13.28 7.78 -6.10
N SER A 292 -13.60 9.04 -5.82
CA SER A 292 -12.96 9.81 -4.74
C SER A 292 -13.93 10.25 -3.64
N LEU A 293 -15.19 9.81 -3.68
CA LEU A 293 -16.20 10.20 -2.71
C LEU A 293 -16.29 9.16 -1.58
N TRP A 294 -16.45 9.68 -0.37
CA TRP A 294 -16.74 8.88 0.83
C TRP A 294 -18.00 8.02 0.59
N PRO A 295 -18.08 6.78 1.10
CA PRO A 295 -19.26 5.93 0.89
C PRO A 295 -20.55 6.62 1.31
N GLU A 296 -21.60 6.47 0.50
CA GLU A 296 -22.94 6.93 0.86
C GLU A 296 -23.38 6.30 2.20
N PRO A 297 -24.19 7.00 3.01
CA PRO A 297 -24.67 6.48 4.28
C PRO A 297 -25.30 5.08 4.14
N LEU A 298 -25.15 4.25 5.17
CA LEU A 298 -25.82 2.94 5.27
C LEU A 298 -27.30 3.05 4.91
N ALA A 299 -27.76 2.13 4.06
CA ALA A 299 -29.15 2.08 3.66
C ALA A 299 -30.05 1.79 4.88
N PRO A 300 -31.27 2.34 4.94
CA PRO A 300 -32.19 2.16 6.07
C PRO A 300 -32.43 0.70 6.47
N GLU A 301 -32.39 -0.21 5.50
CA GLU A 301 -32.58 -1.65 5.63
C GLU A 301 -31.51 -2.28 6.55
N ALA A 302 -30.29 -1.74 6.57
CA ALA A 302 -29.25 -2.20 7.49
C ALA A 302 -29.62 -1.93 8.97
N PHE A 303 -30.49 -0.95 9.24
CA PHE A 303 -31.00 -0.66 10.58
C PHE A 303 -32.31 -1.41 10.87
N TYR A 304 -32.33 -2.69 10.51
CA TYR A 304 -33.42 -3.62 10.79
C TYR A 304 -33.34 -4.20 12.21
N GLY A 305 -34.52 -4.49 12.78
CA GLY A 305 -34.68 -5.22 14.03
C GLY A 305 -33.94 -4.61 15.23
N LEU A 306 -33.52 -5.49 16.14
CA LEU A 306 -32.87 -5.09 17.40
C LEU A 306 -31.56 -4.30 17.19
N ALA A 307 -30.76 -4.65 16.19
CA ALA A 307 -29.52 -3.92 15.88
C ALA A 307 -29.82 -2.49 15.40
N GLY A 308 -30.84 -2.31 14.56
CA GLY A 308 -31.31 -1.00 14.13
C GLY A 308 -31.84 -0.15 15.28
N ASP A 309 -32.64 -0.73 16.16
CA ASP A 309 -33.19 -0.05 17.33
C ASP A 309 -32.06 0.42 18.27
N PHE A 310 -31.06 -0.43 18.50
CA PHE A 310 -29.85 -0.05 19.27
C PHE A 310 -29.19 1.21 18.68
N VAL A 311 -28.97 1.25 17.36
CA VAL A 311 -28.35 2.42 16.72
C VAL A 311 -29.25 3.65 16.87
N LYS A 312 -30.54 3.54 16.53
CA LYS A 312 -31.51 4.65 16.57
C LYS A 312 -31.64 5.24 17.97
N THR A 313 -31.55 4.41 19.00
CA THR A 313 -31.59 4.85 20.41
C THR A 313 -30.33 5.59 20.84
N ILE A 314 -29.15 5.22 20.33
CA ILE A 314 -27.87 5.76 20.81
C ILE A 314 -27.36 6.93 19.96
N GLU A 315 -27.58 6.87 18.64
CA GLU A 315 -27.11 7.86 17.66
C GLU A 315 -27.40 9.32 18.07
N PRO A 316 -28.60 9.68 18.60
CA PRO A 316 -28.88 11.06 19.00
C PRO A 316 -27.97 11.58 20.13
N HIS A 317 -27.43 10.67 20.93
CA HIS A 317 -26.68 10.95 22.15
C HIS A 317 -25.19 10.58 22.04
N THR A 318 -24.70 10.31 20.84
CA THR A 318 -23.28 10.02 20.61
C THR A 318 -22.77 10.72 19.36
N GLU A 319 -21.47 10.91 19.30
CA GLU A 319 -20.79 11.39 18.09
C GLU A 319 -20.20 10.25 17.24
N ALA A 320 -20.42 9.01 17.67
CA ALA A 320 -20.03 7.83 16.91
C ALA A 320 -20.82 7.77 15.60
N ASP A 321 -20.17 7.24 14.57
CA ASP A 321 -20.81 6.94 13.29
C ASP A 321 -21.88 5.85 13.47
N PRO A 322 -23.09 5.97 12.88
CA PRO A 322 -24.08 4.90 12.87
C PRO A 322 -23.52 3.57 12.35
N ALA A 323 -22.63 3.59 11.35
CA ALA A 323 -21.96 2.39 10.85
C ALA A 323 -21.05 1.78 11.93
N ALA A 324 -20.29 2.62 12.63
CA ALA A 324 -19.44 2.16 13.73
C ALA A 324 -20.27 1.48 14.83
N LEU A 325 -21.43 2.05 15.19
CA LEU A 325 -22.33 1.46 16.18
C LEU A 325 -22.87 0.11 15.71
N LEU A 326 -23.41 0.06 14.49
CA LEU A 326 -24.03 -1.15 13.93
C LEU A 326 -23.05 -2.32 13.84
N PHE A 327 -21.92 -2.14 13.14
CA PHE A 327 -20.97 -3.23 12.93
C PHE A 327 -20.28 -3.67 14.23
N THR A 328 -20.05 -2.75 15.17
CA THR A 328 -19.57 -3.11 16.52
C THR A 328 -20.59 -4.02 17.22
N PHE A 329 -21.87 -3.63 17.22
CA PHE A 329 -22.93 -4.40 17.86
C PHE A 329 -23.10 -5.79 17.24
N LEU A 330 -23.14 -5.89 15.91
CA LEU A 330 -23.24 -7.17 15.19
C LEU A 330 -22.04 -8.08 15.49
N THR A 331 -20.83 -7.51 15.53
CA THR A 331 -19.60 -8.27 15.83
C THR A 331 -19.59 -8.81 17.26
N MET A 332 -20.04 -7.98 18.23
CA MET A 332 -20.15 -8.38 19.64
C MET A 332 -21.23 -9.45 19.83
N TYR A 333 -22.41 -9.27 19.20
CA TYR A 333 -23.49 -10.26 19.25
C TYR A 333 -23.03 -11.61 18.67
N GLY A 334 -22.43 -11.59 17.49
CA GLY A 334 -21.93 -12.79 16.83
C GLY A 334 -20.90 -13.55 17.67
N ASN A 335 -20.16 -12.87 18.55
CA ASN A 335 -19.21 -13.49 19.48
C ASN A 335 -19.86 -14.00 20.78
N VAL A 336 -20.72 -13.20 21.42
CA VAL A 336 -21.26 -13.51 22.76
C VAL A 336 -22.14 -14.76 22.76
N ILE A 337 -22.78 -15.09 21.63
CA ILE A 337 -23.60 -16.31 21.51
C ILE A 337 -22.76 -17.60 21.38
N GLY A 338 -21.46 -17.48 21.11
CA GLY A 338 -20.55 -18.60 20.96
C GLY A 338 -20.72 -19.40 19.66
N ARG A 339 -20.09 -20.57 19.61
CA ARG A 339 -19.95 -21.40 18.40
C ARG A 339 -21.08 -22.43 18.25
N ASN A 340 -22.32 -22.02 18.50
CA ASN A 340 -23.49 -22.92 18.46
C ASN A 340 -24.40 -22.66 17.25
N ALA A 341 -24.59 -21.40 16.88
CA ALA A 341 -25.36 -21.02 15.69
C ALA A 341 -24.46 -21.03 14.46
N TYR A 342 -24.90 -21.70 13.39
CA TYR A 342 -24.16 -21.79 12.14
C TYR A 342 -25.08 -21.95 10.94
N PHE A 343 -24.57 -21.61 9.75
CA PHE A 343 -25.15 -22.07 8.49
C PHE A 343 -24.18 -23.05 7.83
N VAL A 344 -24.73 -23.90 6.97
CA VAL A 344 -23.93 -24.86 6.19
C VAL A 344 -23.80 -24.35 4.76
N ALA A 345 -22.57 -24.30 4.27
CA ALA A 345 -22.27 -24.11 2.86
C ALA A 345 -21.40 -25.29 2.42
N GLU A 346 -21.87 -26.05 1.43
CA GLU A 346 -21.27 -27.33 1.03
C GLU A 346 -21.08 -28.28 2.22
N ALA A 347 -19.84 -28.60 2.58
CA ALA A 347 -19.49 -29.46 3.72
C ALA A 347 -19.10 -28.68 4.99
N ASP A 348 -18.99 -27.35 4.90
CA ASP A 348 -18.40 -26.53 5.95
C ASP A 348 -19.46 -25.80 6.78
N LYS A 349 -19.20 -25.71 8.09
CA LYS A 349 -20.02 -24.95 9.04
C LYS A 349 -19.45 -23.56 9.22
N HIS A 350 -20.23 -22.56 8.86
CA HIS A 350 -19.88 -21.16 9.05
C HIS A 350 -20.63 -20.60 10.26
N TYR A 351 -19.86 -20.14 11.25
CA TYR A 351 -20.37 -19.60 12.50
C TYR A 351 -20.46 -18.07 12.44
N THR A 352 -21.08 -17.47 13.44
CA THR A 352 -21.42 -16.03 13.48
C THR A 352 -20.28 -15.11 13.90
N ASN A 353 -19.03 -15.58 13.99
CA ASN A 353 -17.92 -14.70 14.32
C ASN A 353 -17.62 -13.74 13.17
N LEU A 354 -17.32 -12.48 13.48
CA LEU A 354 -17.01 -11.43 12.52
C LEU A 354 -15.70 -10.75 12.88
N PHE A 355 -14.94 -10.32 11.87
CA PHE A 355 -13.85 -9.39 12.03
C PHE A 355 -14.26 -8.07 11.40
N THR A 356 -14.35 -7.01 12.19
CA THR A 356 -14.72 -5.67 11.73
C THR A 356 -13.54 -4.74 11.89
N CYS A 357 -13.16 -4.04 10.82
CA CYS A 357 -12.15 -2.99 10.88
C CYS A 357 -12.80 -1.62 10.58
N LEU A 358 -12.84 -0.76 11.59
CA LEU A 358 -13.34 0.61 11.48
C LEU A 358 -12.23 1.53 10.94
N VAL A 359 -12.40 1.99 9.71
CA VAL A 359 -11.43 2.78 8.96
C VAL A 359 -11.89 4.23 8.89
N GLY A 360 -11.13 5.15 9.49
CA GLY A 360 -11.47 6.57 9.48
C GLY A 360 -10.47 7.42 8.71
N ALA A 361 -10.93 8.59 8.23
CA ALA A 361 -10.12 9.54 7.48
C ALA A 361 -8.94 10.13 8.30
N SER A 362 -9.10 10.27 9.62
CA SER A 362 -8.04 10.73 10.53
C SER A 362 -8.15 10.06 11.90
N ALA A 363 -7.11 10.20 12.74
CA ALA A 363 -7.08 9.69 14.11
C ALA A 363 -8.19 10.30 15.02
N LYS A 364 -8.78 11.44 14.63
CA LYS A 364 -9.82 12.16 15.40
C LYS A 364 -11.23 11.57 15.28
N GLY A 365 -11.41 10.45 14.59
CA GLY A 365 -12.73 9.85 14.29
C GLY A 365 -13.51 9.24 15.46
N ARG A 366 -13.05 9.40 16.73
CA ARG A 366 -13.72 8.86 17.93
C ARG A 366 -14.12 7.38 17.83
N LYS A 367 -13.30 6.56 17.17
CA LYS A 367 -13.55 5.15 16.85
C LYS A 367 -13.75 4.27 18.09
N GLY A 368 -13.12 4.63 19.22
CA GLY A 368 -13.30 3.96 20.50
C GLY A 368 -14.65 4.20 21.19
N VAL A 369 -15.44 5.19 20.77
CA VAL A 369 -16.70 5.56 21.45
C VAL A 369 -17.83 4.57 21.14
N SER A 370 -17.89 3.98 19.95
CA SER A 370 -18.93 2.99 19.59
C SER A 370 -18.83 1.73 20.47
N PHE A 371 -17.61 1.24 20.70
CA PHE A 371 -17.36 0.08 21.56
C PHE A 371 -17.92 0.27 22.97
N GLY A 372 -17.64 1.42 23.60
CA GLY A 372 -18.11 1.70 24.96
C GLY A 372 -19.64 1.73 25.11
N GLN A 373 -20.37 2.06 24.03
CA GLN A 373 -21.83 2.04 24.06
C GLN A 373 -22.39 0.62 23.97
N ALA A 374 -21.87 -0.20 23.05
CA ALA A 374 -22.26 -1.59 22.92
C ALA A 374 -21.83 -2.41 24.15
N TYR A 375 -20.63 -2.18 24.68
CA TYR A 375 -20.09 -2.87 25.85
C TYR A 375 -21.04 -2.84 27.04
N LYS A 376 -21.63 -1.67 27.36
CA LYS A 376 -22.55 -1.53 28.50
C LYS A 376 -23.77 -2.47 28.42
N LEU A 377 -24.30 -2.68 27.22
CA LEU A 377 -25.43 -3.57 27.01
C LEU A 377 -25.01 -5.04 27.14
N PHE A 378 -23.91 -5.42 26.49
CA PHE A 378 -23.46 -6.82 26.52
C PHE A 378 -22.90 -7.23 27.90
N ASP A 379 -22.25 -6.34 28.64
CA ASP A 379 -21.82 -6.55 30.03
C ASP A 379 -23.01 -6.85 30.95
N ALA A 380 -24.15 -6.17 30.72
CA ALA A 380 -25.39 -6.45 31.46
C ALA A 380 -26.10 -7.75 31.04
N VAL A 381 -25.78 -8.32 29.87
CA VAL A 381 -26.35 -9.60 29.38
C VAL A 381 -25.47 -10.80 29.76
N ASP A 382 -24.15 -10.66 29.62
CA ASP A 382 -23.17 -11.69 29.95
C ASP A 382 -21.89 -11.05 30.50
N GLU A 383 -21.92 -10.81 31.81
CA GLU A 383 -20.82 -10.20 32.57
C GLU A 383 -19.53 -11.02 32.51
N ALA A 384 -19.63 -12.36 32.57
CA ALA A 384 -18.48 -13.25 32.54
C ALA A 384 -17.76 -13.16 31.19
N TRP A 385 -18.51 -13.17 30.08
CA TRP A 385 -17.96 -12.94 28.75
C TRP A 385 -17.33 -11.55 28.64
N ALA A 386 -18.04 -10.50 29.05
CA ALA A 386 -17.58 -9.13 28.87
C ALA A 386 -16.27 -8.86 29.64
N LYS A 387 -16.15 -9.40 30.86
CA LYS A 387 -14.98 -9.16 31.73
C LYS A 387 -13.81 -10.10 31.48
N GLU A 388 -14.06 -11.35 31.09
CA GLU A 388 -12.99 -12.36 31.00
C GLU A 388 -12.62 -12.72 29.56
N ARG A 389 -13.52 -12.48 28.59
CA ARG A 389 -13.37 -12.94 27.21
C ARG A 389 -13.21 -11.81 26.19
N ILE A 390 -13.15 -10.57 26.65
CA ILE A 390 -12.74 -9.42 25.82
C ILE A 390 -11.29 -9.07 26.16
N THR A 391 -10.44 -8.95 25.14
CA THR A 391 -9.02 -8.63 25.33
C THR A 391 -8.52 -7.62 24.28
N GLN A 392 -7.28 -7.16 24.45
CA GLN A 392 -6.59 -6.21 23.56
C GLN A 392 -5.15 -6.70 23.32
N GLY A 393 -4.52 -6.20 22.25
CA GLY A 393 -3.11 -6.49 21.97
C GLY A 393 -2.91 -7.70 21.07
N LEU A 394 -3.06 -7.50 19.76
CA LEU A 394 -2.71 -8.51 18.75
C LEU A 394 -1.20 -8.53 18.49
N SER A 395 -0.45 -9.33 19.25
CA SER A 395 1.02 -9.47 19.15
C SER A 395 1.49 -10.69 18.36
N SER A 396 0.93 -11.88 18.62
CA SER A 396 1.36 -13.12 17.98
C SER A 396 0.21 -14.12 17.82
N GLY A 397 0.34 -15.05 16.88
CA GLY A 397 -0.63 -16.14 16.71
C GLY A 397 -0.66 -17.09 17.89
N GLU A 398 0.46 -17.29 18.57
CA GLU A 398 0.58 -18.17 19.74
C GLU A 398 -0.20 -17.62 20.94
N ASP A 399 -0.13 -16.31 21.16
CA ASP A 399 -0.88 -15.64 22.24
C ASP A 399 -2.40 -15.79 22.05
N LEU A 400 -2.88 -15.66 20.79
CA LEU A 400 -4.28 -15.90 20.45
C LEU A 400 -4.70 -17.33 20.75
N ILE A 401 -3.88 -18.32 20.38
CA ILE A 401 -4.16 -19.73 20.68
C ILE A 401 -4.20 -19.94 22.19
N TRP A 402 -3.24 -19.37 22.93
CA TRP A 402 -3.14 -19.53 24.36
C TRP A 402 -4.38 -19.02 25.12
N ALA A 403 -4.98 -17.94 24.62
CA ALA A 403 -6.20 -17.35 25.19
C ALA A 403 -7.45 -18.24 25.05
N VAL A 404 -7.43 -19.23 24.15
CA VAL A 404 -8.52 -20.20 23.91
C VAL A 404 -8.03 -21.64 23.89
N ARG A 405 -6.88 -21.94 24.50
CA ARG A 405 -6.18 -23.23 24.40
C ARG A 405 -6.98 -24.41 24.93
N ASP A 406 -6.71 -25.58 24.38
CA ASP A 406 -7.21 -26.86 24.88
C ASP A 406 -6.44 -27.31 26.12
N GLU A 407 -7.09 -28.17 26.90
CA GLU A 407 -6.43 -28.88 27.99
C GLU A 407 -5.43 -29.87 27.37
N GLN A 408 -4.21 -29.90 27.89
CA GLN A 408 -3.20 -30.83 27.43
C GLN A 408 -2.93 -31.87 28.50
N ARG A 409 -2.93 -33.13 28.08
CA ARG A 409 -2.70 -34.28 28.95
C ARG A 409 -1.46 -35.03 28.50
N LYS A 410 -0.74 -35.59 29.48
CA LYS A 410 0.40 -36.46 29.26
C LYS A 410 0.16 -37.77 30.00
N ILE A 411 0.40 -38.88 29.31
CA ILE A 411 0.44 -40.20 29.93
C ILE A 411 1.84 -40.38 30.51
N GLU A 412 1.93 -40.55 31.82
CA GLU A 412 3.16 -40.93 32.50
C GLU A 412 3.06 -42.41 32.90
N VAL A 413 4.03 -43.21 32.46
CA VAL A 413 4.12 -44.63 32.82
C VAL A 413 4.98 -44.76 34.06
N ASP A 414 4.42 -45.31 35.13
CA ASP A 414 5.20 -45.64 36.32
C ASP A 414 6.23 -46.73 35.96
N LYS A 415 7.51 -46.40 36.09
CA LYS A 415 8.62 -47.28 35.70
C LYS A 415 8.73 -48.56 36.54
N LYS A 416 8.05 -48.64 37.68
CA LYS A 416 8.09 -49.78 38.60
C LYS A 416 6.84 -50.66 38.50
N THR A 417 5.66 -50.07 38.33
CA THR A 417 4.39 -50.82 38.25
C THR A 417 3.91 -51.02 36.82
N GLY A 418 4.41 -50.23 35.86
CA GLY A 418 3.92 -50.22 34.48
C GLY A 418 2.56 -49.54 34.33
N GLU A 419 2.01 -48.96 35.40
CA GLU A 419 0.71 -48.30 35.36
C GLU A 419 0.80 -46.96 34.62
N GLU A 420 -0.11 -46.75 33.68
CA GLU A 420 -0.28 -45.48 32.97
C GLU A 420 -1.15 -44.54 33.80
N LYS A 421 -0.60 -43.36 34.13
CA LYS A 421 -1.34 -42.29 34.80
C LYS A 421 -1.44 -41.09 33.87
N GLU A 422 -2.67 -40.72 33.55
CA GLU A 422 -2.95 -39.51 32.79
C GLU A 422 -2.88 -38.28 33.72
N MET A 423 -2.11 -37.26 33.34
CA MET A 423 -2.00 -36.01 34.08
C MET A 423 -2.18 -34.81 33.16
N VAL A 424 -2.95 -33.82 33.63
CA VAL A 424 -3.09 -32.52 32.97
C VAL A 424 -1.80 -31.73 33.16
N ILE A 425 -1.19 -31.32 32.05
CA ILE A 425 0.05 -30.52 32.03
C ILE A 425 -0.23 -29.05 31.73
N VAL A 426 -1.35 -28.75 31.06
CA VAL A 426 -1.81 -27.39 30.77
C VAL A 426 -3.32 -27.36 30.94
N ASP A 427 -3.80 -26.47 31.81
CA ASP A 427 -5.23 -26.23 31.97
C ASP A 427 -5.82 -25.60 30.72
N GLY A 428 -6.90 -26.19 30.20
CA GLY A 428 -7.64 -25.68 29.06
C GLY A 428 -8.57 -24.53 29.43
N ILE A 429 -8.78 -23.61 28.48
CA ILE A 429 -9.82 -22.59 28.60
C ILE A 429 -11.15 -23.21 28.15
N LYS A 430 -12.12 -23.26 29.06
CA LYS A 430 -13.46 -23.82 28.79
C LYS A 430 -14.28 -22.93 27.87
N ASP A 431 -14.30 -21.62 28.14
CA ASP A 431 -14.99 -20.66 27.29
C ASP A 431 -14.12 -20.28 26.09
N LYS A 432 -14.43 -20.88 24.95
CA LYS A 432 -13.69 -20.69 23.70
C LYS A 432 -14.03 -19.37 22.98
N ARG A 433 -14.95 -18.56 23.51
CA ARG A 433 -15.23 -17.22 22.98
C ARG A 433 -14.05 -16.30 23.25
N LEU A 434 -13.71 -15.46 22.29
CA LEU A 434 -12.74 -14.39 22.48
C LEU A 434 -13.09 -13.22 21.55
N LEU A 435 -13.27 -12.03 22.11
CA LEU A 435 -13.38 -10.80 21.35
C LEU A 435 -12.09 -9.99 21.52
N VAL A 436 -11.40 -9.73 20.42
CA VAL A 436 -10.19 -8.91 20.45
C VAL A 436 -10.51 -7.50 19.97
N VAL A 437 -10.21 -6.50 20.78
CA VAL A 437 -10.44 -5.09 20.47
C VAL A 437 -9.09 -4.41 20.30
N GLU A 438 -8.75 -4.09 19.06
CA GLU A 438 -7.45 -3.49 18.71
C GLU A 438 -7.63 -2.04 18.28
N GLN A 439 -7.32 -1.10 19.18
CA GLN A 439 -7.49 0.34 18.92
C GLN A 439 -6.40 0.90 17.99
N GLU A 440 -5.25 0.22 17.89
CA GLU A 440 -4.13 0.59 17.03
C GLU A 440 -3.76 -0.57 16.09
N PHE A 441 -4.67 -0.92 15.18
CA PHE A 441 -4.50 -2.10 14.32
C PHE A 441 -3.27 -2.03 13.41
N ALA A 442 -2.73 -0.83 13.16
CA ALA A 442 -1.45 -0.64 12.47
C ALA A 442 -0.30 -1.40 13.15
N SER A 443 -0.30 -1.50 14.49
CA SER A 443 0.72 -2.24 15.24
C SER A 443 0.65 -3.74 14.95
N ALA A 444 -0.55 -4.31 14.96
CA ALA A 444 -0.81 -5.71 14.61
C ALA A 444 -0.38 -6.02 13.16
N ILE A 445 -0.76 -5.17 12.19
CA ILE A 445 -0.36 -5.34 10.78
C ILE A 445 1.17 -5.27 10.62
N ARG A 446 1.85 -4.36 11.32
CA ARG A 446 3.32 -4.25 11.25
C ARG A 446 4.04 -5.50 11.74
N VAL A 447 3.45 -6.22 12.70
CA VAL A 447 4.03 -7.45 13.25
C VAL A 447 3.82 -8.65 12.32
N LEU A 448 2.81 -8.62 11.43
CA LEU A 448 2.63 -9.63 10.37
C LEU A 448 3.88 -9.74 9.46
N LYS A 449 4.62 -8.65 9.28
CA LYS A 449 5.83 -8.59 8.43
C LYS A 449 7.05 -9.31 9.01
N ARG A 450 7.01 -9.73 10.28
CA ARG A 450 8.17 -10.36 10.91
C ARG A 450 8.30 -11.80 10.43
N GLU A 451 9.49 -12.15 9.93
CA GLU A 451 9.81 -13.50 9.50
C GLU A 451 9.56 -14.50 10.66
N GLY A 452 8.81 -15.56 10.39
CA GLY A 452 8.39 -16.56 11.38
C GLY A 452 7.12 -16.22 12.19
N ASN A 453 6.49 -15.06 11.96
CA ASN A 453 5.23 -14.72 12.64
C ASN A 453 4.04 -15.54 12.10
N THR A 454 3.22 -16.10 13.01
CA THR A 454 2.08 -16.97 12.67
C THR A 454 0.72 -16.29 12.75
N LEU A 455 0.66 -15.01 13.13
CA LEU A 455 -0.58 -14.28 13.44
C LEU A 455 -1.56 -14.24 12.25
N SER A 456 -1.08 -13.95 11.03
CA SER A 456 -1.95 -13.97 9.83
C SER A 456 -2.56 -15.35 9.60
N ALA A 457 -1.77 -16.42 9.73
CA ALA A 457 -2.27 -17.78 9.55
C ALA A 457 -3.30 -18.16 10.64
N VAL A 458 -3.04 -17.80 11.90
CA VAL A 458 -3.95 -18.07 13.02
C VAL A 458 -5.26 -17.29 12.88
N ILE A 459 -5.21 -16.01 12.53
CA ILE A 459 -6.42 -15.19 12.31
C ILE A 459 -7.29 -15.76 11.19
N ARG A 460 -6.68 -16.21 10.08
CA ARG A 460 -7.42 -16.85 8.97
C ARG A 460 -8.14 -18.11 9.44
N LYS A 461 -7.45 -19.02 10.12
CA LYS A 461 -8.05 -20.24 10.70
C LYS A 461 -9.13 -19.93 11.73
N ALA A 462 -8.93 -18.91 12.56
CA ALA A 462 -9.91 -18.50 13.56
C ALA A 462 -11.23 -18.04 12.94
N TRP A 463 -11.17 -17.42 11.77
CA TRP A 463 -12.37 -17.08 11.00
C TRP A 463 -12.99 -18.30 10.32
N ASP A 464 -12.18 -19.15 9.68
CA ASP A 464 -12.65 -20.28 8.87
C ASP A 464 -13.28 -21.39 9.73
N ASP A 465 -12.52 -21.99 10.64
CA ASP A 465 -12.91 -23.25 11.32
C ASP A 465 -12.61 -23.28 12.83
N GLY A 466 -11.91 -22.28 13.37
CA GLY A 466 -11.56 -22.20 14.80
C GLY A 466 -10.66 -23.33 15.31
N SER A 467 -10.03 -24.09 14.43
CA SER A 467 -9.05 -25.12 14.75
C SER A 467 -7.65 -24.51 14.64
N LEU A 468 -7.12 -24.07 15.77
CA LEU A 468 -5.88 -23.31 15.82
C LEU A 468 -4.74 -24.20 16.30
N ASN A 469 -3.68 -24.29 15.50
CA ASN A 469 -2.46 -25.00 15.85
C ASN A 469 -1.24 -24.37 15.18
N VAL A 470 -0.11 -24.44 15.86
CA VAL A 470 1.20 -24.12 15.32
C VAL A 470 2.14 -25.28 15.64
N LEU A 471 2.82 -25.83 14.64
CA LEU A 471 3.81 -26.88 14.81
C LEU A 471 5.16 -26.24 15.16
N THR A 472 5.46 -26.09 16.46
CA THR A 472 6.80 -25.73 16.93
C THR A 472 7.45 -26.90 17.66
N LYS A 473 8.78 -26.97 17.66
CA LYS A 473 9.56 -28.08 18.24
C LYS A 473 9.33 -28.31 19.74
N ASN A 474 8.89 -27.29 20.49
CA ASN A 474 8.90 -27.32 21.96
C ASN A 474 7.58 -26.92 22.63
N ASN A 475 6.55 -26.44 21.90
CA ASN A 475 5.28 -26.06 22.52
C ASN A 475 4.12 -26.21 21.53
N HIS A 476 3.29 -27.23 21.71
CA HIS A 476 2.13 -27.49 20.86
C HIS A 476 0.94 -26.64 21.34
N ALA A 477 0.98 -25.32 21.24
CA ALA A 477 -0.23 -24.54 21.53
C ALA A 477 -1.33 -24.94 20.52
N GLN A 478 -2.43 -25.50 21.04
CA GLN A 478 -3.58 -25.94 20.26
C GLN A 478 -4.87 -25.43 20.89
N ALA A 479 -5.83 -25.03 20.05
CA ALA A 479 -7.18 -24.72 20.45
C ALA A 479 -8.16 -25.30 19.43
N THR A 480 -9.16 -26.02 19.91
CA THR A 480 -10.28 -26.52 19.09
C THR A 480 -11.53 -25.73 19.41
N ASN A 481 -12.41 -25.59 18.41
CA ASN A 481 -13.68 -24.87 18.51
C ASN A 481 -13.53 -23.41 18.98
N ALA A 482 -12.41 -22.75 18.68
CA ALA A 482 -12.18 -21.35 19.01
C ALA A 482 -13.25 -20.46 18.35
N HIS A 483 -13.84 -19.53 19.09
CA HIS A 483 -14.84 -18.58 18.58
C HIS A 483 -14.35 -17.17 18.74
N ILE A 484 -13.51 -16.74 17.78
CA ILE A 484 -12.80 -15.47 17.86
C ILE A 484 -13.47 -14.47 16.93
N SER A 485 -13.74 -13.27 17.47
CA SER A 485 -14.13 -12.07 16.72
C SER A 485 -13.12 -10.95 16.96
N ILE A 486 -13.01 -10.01 16.03
CA ILE A 486 -12.05 -8.90 16.09
C ILE A 486 -12.78 -7.60 15.78
N ILE A 487 -12.54 -6.57 16.60
CA ILE A 487 -12.91 -5.19 16.32
C ILE A 487 -11.61 -4.39 16.28
N ALA A 488 -11.27 -3.88 15.11
CA ALA A 488 -10.01 -3.20 14.85
C ALA A 488 -10.24 -1.75 14.44
N HIS A 489 -9.40 -0.82 14.86
CA HIS A 489 -9.43 0.57 14.43
C HIS A 489 -8.14 0.94 13.71
N ILE A 490 -8.27 1.62 12.56
CA ILE A 490 -7.12 2.10 11.79
C ILE A 490 -7.49 3.33 10.95
N THR A 491 -6.52 4.15 10.56
CA THR A 491 -6.75 5.18 9.53
C THR A 491 -6.57 4.62 8.13
N LYS A 492 -7.24 5.20 7.11
CA LYS A 492 -7.05 4.79 5.71
C LYS A 492 -5.57 4.84 5.30
N ALA A 493 -4.86 5.90 5.71
CA ALA A 493 -3.45 6.09 5.38
C ALA A 493 -2.54 5.01 6.01
N GLU A 494 -2.76 4.65 7.27
CA GLU A 494 -1.99 3.57 7.93
C GLU A 494 -2.30 2.21 7.34
N LEU A 495 -3.58 1.95 7.03
CA LEU A 495 -4.00 0.69 6.43
C LEU A 495 -3.32 0.46 5.08
N LEU A 496 -3.40 1.43 4.16
CA LEU A 496 -2.75 1.36 2.85
C LEU A 496 -1.22 1.34 2.93
N ARG A 497 -0.64 1.93 3.98
CA ARG A 497 0.81 1.93 4.20
C ARG A 497 1.34 0.59 4.68
N TYR A 498 0.60 -0.10 5.55
CA TYR A 498 1.12 -1.27 6.26
C TYR A 498 0.59 -2.60 5.71
N LEU A 499 -0.61 -2.64 5.12
CA LEU A 499 -1.17 -3.84 4.51
C LEU A 499 -0.57 -4.01 3.11
N GLU A 500 0.31 -5.00 2.94
CA GLU A 500 0.92 -5.31 1.65
C GLU A 500 0.01 -6.22 0.79
N ALA A 501 0.31 -6.27 -0.51
CA ALA A 501 -0.42 -7.10 -1.46
C ALA A 501 -0.34 -8.61 -1.12
N THR A 502 0.69 -9.05 -0.39
CA THR A 502 0.89 -10.46 -0.01
C THR A 502 -0.17 -10.92 1.00
N GLU A 503 -0.44 -10.12 2.02
CA GLU A 503 -1.46 -10.34 3.04
C GLU A 503 -2.86 -10.20 2.46
N ALA A 504 -3.01 -9.30 1.49
CA ALA A 504 -4.24 -9.24 0.72
C ALA A 504 -4.47 -10.51 -0.11
N ALA A 505 -3.44 -11.00 -0.81
CA ALA A 505 -3.52 -12.17 -1.67
C ALA A 505 -3.64 -13.49 -0.89
N ASN A 506 -3.11 -13.57 0.33
CA ASN A 506 -3.22 -14.79 1.17
C ASN A 506 -4.58 -14.92 1.89
N GLY A 507 -5.50 -13.98 1.64
CA GLY A 507 -6.85 -13.95 2.17
C GLY A 507 -6.97 -13.41 3.59
N PHE A 508 -5.93 -12.82 4.19
CA PHE A 508 -6.09 -12.17 5.49
C PHE A 508 -7.15 -11.07 5.43
N GLY A 509 -7.08 -10.21 4.39
CA GLY A 509 -7.96 -9.05 4.28
C GLY A 509 -9.43 -9.35 3.99
N ASN A 510 -9.74 -10.41 3.22
CA ASN A 510 -11.13 -10.74 2.88
C ASN A 510 -11.97 -11.34 4.02
N ARG A 511 -11.35 -11.60 5.17
CA ARG A 511 -12.06 -12.02 6.38
C ARG A 511 -12.49 -10.84 7.25
N PHE A 512 -12.03 -9.62 6.93
CA PHE A 512 -12.45 -8.39 7.59
C PHE A 512 -13.57 -7.68 6.83
N LEU A 513 -14.56 -7.19 7.57
CA LEU A 513 -15.51 -6.18 7.14
C LEU A 513 -14.82 -4.82 7.27
N TRP A 514 -14.46 -4.21 6.14
CA TRP A 514 -13.85 -2.88 6.08
C TRP A 514 -14.95 -1.83 6.12
N VAL A 515 -15.04 -1.07 7.20
CA VAL A 515 -16.15 -0.13 7.43
C VAL A 515 -15.59 1.28 7.53
N CYS A 516 -15.91 2.14 6.57
CA CYS A 516 -15.55 3.55 6.66
C CYS A 516 -16.35 4.23 7.79
N VAL A 517 -15.68 5.03 8.63
CA VAL A 517 -16.32 5.72 9.75
C VAL A 517 -15.85 7.17 9.86
N LYS A 518 -16.79 8.09 10.06
CA LYS A 518 -16.53 9.51 10.32
C LYS A 518 -17.27 9.97 11.56
N ARG A 519 -16.82 11.09 12.13
CA ARG A 519 -17.55 11.72 13.24
C ARG A 519 -18.91 12.19 12.71
N SER A 520 -20.00 11.68 13.28
CA SER A 520 -21.37 11.96 12.81
C SER A 520 -21.84 13.37 13.18
N LYS A 521 -21.49 13.83 14.39
CA LYS A 521 -21.89 15.13 14.94
C LYS A 521 -20.88 15.67 15.97
N CYS A 522 -21.04 16.93 16.35
CA CYS A 522 -20.29 17.56 17.43
C CYS A 522 -21.24 17.82 18.61
N LEU A 523 -20.98 17.18 19.75
CA LEU A 523 -21.70 17.32 21.01
C LEU A 523 -20.69 17.83 22.07
N PRO A 524 -20.46 19.16 22.17
CA PRO A 524 -19.45 19.73 23.07
C PRO A 524 -19.68 19.38 24.54
N GLU A 525 -20.94 19.31 24.95
CA GLU A 525 -21.38 18.96 26.31
C GLU A 525 -21.57 17.42 26.50
N GLY A 526 -21.23 16.62 25.49
CA GLY A 526 -21.57 15.20 25.41
C GLY A 526 -23.06 14.96 25.14
N GLY A 527 -23.44 13.70 24.95
CA GLY A 527 -24.84 13.31 24.77
C GLY A 527 -25.50 12.83 26.06
N ARG A 528 -26.83 12.91 26.10
CA ARG A 528 -27.65 12.58 27.28
C ARG A 528 -28.01 11.10 27.40
N LEU A 529 -27.02 10.22 27.26
CA LEU A 529 -27.21 8.75 27.34
C LEU A 529 -27.78 8.28 28.68
N HIS A 530 -27.54 9.03 29.76
CA HIS A 530 -28.06 8.71 31.10
C HIS A 530 -29.58 8.92 31.22
N GLU A 531 -30.20 9.64 30.29
CA GLU A 531 -31.65 9.88 30.25
C GLU A 531 -32.38 8.82 29.40
N VAL A 532 -31.64 7.94 28.71
CA VAL A 532 -32.18 6.91 27.83
C VAL A 532 -32.50 5.65 28.64
N ASP A 533 -33.73 5.16 28.55
CA ASP A 533 -34.10 3.86 29.12
C ASP A 533 -33.66 2.72 28.20
N PHE A 534 -32.62 2.00 28.63
CA PHE A 534 -32.10 0.82 27.92
C PHE A 534 -32.81 -0.48 28.28
N ALA A 535 -33.71 -0.50 29.28
CA ALA A 535 -34.33 -1.74 29.74
C ALA A 535 -35.08 -2.51 28.64
N PRO A 536 -35.83 -1.87 27.71
CA PRO A 536 -36.49 -2.58 26.62
C PRO A 536 -35.52 -3.25 25.64
N LEU A 537 -34.43 -2.55 25.30
CA LEU A 537 -33.37 -3.07 24.42
C LEU A 537 -32.62 -4.22 25.09
N LEU A 538 -32.28 -4.05 26.37
CA LEU A 538 -31.54 -5.04 27.15
C LEU A 538 -32.31 -6.35 27.27
N ARG A 539 -33.63 -6.28 27.50
CA ARG A 539 -34.48 -7.47 27.57
C ARG A 539 -34.49 -8.23 26.23
N ARG A 540 -34.75 -7.53 25.12
CA ARG A 540 -34.74 -8.15 23.78
C ARG A 540 -33.38 -8.74 23.43
N LEU A 541 -32.29 -8.06 23.81
CA LEU A 541 -30.93 -8.55 23.60
C LEU A 541 -30.65 -9.81 24.40
N LYS A 542 -31.08 -9.86 25.66
CA LYS A 542 -30.93 -11.05 26.49
C LYS A 542 -31.65 -12.25 25.87
N ASP A 543 -32.92 -12.08 25.48
CA ASP A 543 -33.71 -13.13 24.84
C ASP A 543 -33.05 -13.61 23.53
N ALA A 544 -32.54 -12.67 22.71
CA ALA A 544 -31.82 -12.99 21.49
C ALA A 544 -30.49 -13.72 21.75
N VAL A 545 -29.74 -13.38 22.80
CA VAL A 545 -28.49 -14.07 23.16
C VAL A 545 -28.76 -15.48 23.66
N GLU A 546 -29.80 -15.67 24.47
CA GLU A 546 -30.23 -16.99 24.95
C GLU A 546 -30.65 -17.88 23.78
N PHE A 547 -31.43 -17.34 22.84
CA PHE A 547 -31.81 -18.04 21.61
C PHE A 547 -30.59 -18.42 20.76
N GLY A 548 -29.70 -17.46 20.48
CA GLY A 548 -28.52 -17.68 19.64
C GLY A 548 -27.56 -18.76 20.16
N ARG A 549 -27.51 -18.97 21.48
CA ARG A 549 -26.69 -20.03 22.10
C ARG A 549 -27.20 -21.44 21.80
N VAL A 550 -28.48 -21.60 21.44
CA VAL A 550 -29.12 -22.91 21.24
C VAL A 550 -29.70 -23.10 19.84
N ALA A 551 -29.65 -22.08 18.98
CA ALA A 551 -30.32 -22.05 17.68
C ALA A 551 -29.84 -23.14 16.69
N GLY A 552 -28.58 -23.57 16.77
CA GLY A 552 -28.05 -24.62 15.90
C GLY A 552 -27.91 -24.20 14.44
N GLU A 553 -28.30 -25.08 13.51
CA GLU A 553 -28.24 -24.82 12.07
C GLU A 553 -29.35 -23.84 11.64
N LEU A 554 -28.97 -22.75 10.99
CA LEU A 554 -29.89 -21.82 10.34
C LEU A 554 -30.13 -22.23 8.88
N LYS A 555 -31.39 -22.06 8.45
CA LYS A 555 -31.82 -22.31 7.07
C LYS A 555 -32.35 -21.03 6.44
N ARG A 556 -32.42 -20.97 5.10
CA ARG A 556 -33.14 -19.90 4.39
C ARG A 556 -34.57 -20.33 4.13
N ASP A 557 -35.52 -19.44 4.38
CA ASP A 557 -36.90 -19.62 3.90
C ASP A 557 -36.98 -19.45 2.37
N GLU A 558 -38.19 -19.53 1.81
CA GLU A 558 -38.36 -19.49 0.35
C GLU A 558 -38.01 -18.12 -0.24
N GLU A 559 -38.57 -17.04 0.32
CA GLU A 559 -38.36 -15.68 -0.19
C GLU A 559 -36.90 -15.25 -0.08
N ALA A 560 -36.23 -15.56 1.03
CA ALA A 560 -34.79 -15.30 1.16
C ALA A 560 -33.96 -16.16 0.20
N ARG A 561 -34.42 -17.36 -0.15
CA ARG A 561 -33.72 -18.23 -1.09
C ARG A 561 -33.84 -17.71 -2.52
N GLU A 562 -35.01 -17.22 -2.91
CA GLU A 562 -35.22 -16.57 -4.21
C GLU A 562 -34.31 -15.35 -4.36
N LEU A 563 -34.30 -14.45 -3.36
CA LEU A 563 -33.38 -13.30 -3.36
C LEU A 563 -31.91 -13.74 -3.35
N TRP A 564 -31.57 -14.79 -2.59
CA TRP A 564 -30.20 -15.32 -2.59
C TRP A 564 -29.77 -15.79 -3.98
N TYR A 565 -30.63 -16.50 -4.71
CA TYR A 565 -30.32 -16.93 -6.08
C TYR A 565 -30.14 -15.76 -7.05
N GLU A 566 -30.88 -14.68 -6.84
CA GLU A 566 -30.75 -13.46 -7.64
C GLU A 566 -29.39 -12.77 -7.42
N VAL A 567 -28.95 -12.61 -6.17
CA VAL A 567 -27.72 -11.86 -5.84
C VAL A 567 -26.46 -12.71 -5.87
N TYR A 568 -26.57 -14.04 -5.76
CA TYR A 568 -25.42 -14.94 -5.65
C TYR A 568 -24.41 -14.82 -6.81
N PRO A 569 -24.83 -14.73 -8.09
CA PRO A 569 -23.89 -14.57 -9.20
C PRO A 569 -23.00 -13.34 -9.05
N GLU A 570 -23.57 -12.19 -8.68
CA GLU A 570 -22.82 -10.93 -8.51
C GLU A 570 -21.86 -11.02 -7.32
N LEU A 571 -22.29 -11.61 -6.20
CA LEU A 571 -21.43 -11.80 -5.03
C LEU A 571 -20.27 -12.76 -5.30
N SER A 572 -20.50 -13.76 -6.16
CA SER A 572 -19.51 -14.79 -6.51
C SER A 572 -18.54 -14.33 -7.60
N GLU A 573 -18.92 -13.30 -8.37
CA GLU A 573 -18.09 -12.79 -9.46
C GLU A 573 -16.85 -12.08 -8.89
N GLY A 574 -15.68 -12.63 -9.22
CA GLY A 574 -14.40 -12.08 -8.78
C GLY A 574 -14.19 -10.69 -9.36
N LYS A 575 -14.05 -9.68 -8.49
CA LYS A 575 -13.61 -8.34 -8.91
C LYS A 575 -12.07 -8.30 -8.99
N PRO A 576 -11.50 -7.50 -9.88
CA PRO A 576 -10.05 -7.46 -10.07
C PRO A 576 -9.35 -6.55 -9.03
N GLY A 577 -8.02 -6.67 -8.96
CA GLY A 577 -7.16 -5.84 -8.11
C GLY A 577 -7.29 -6.11 -6.60
N LEU A 578 -6.65 -5.26 -5.79
CA LEU A 578 -6.67 -5.38 -4.33
C LEU A 578 -8.06 -5.18 -3.73
N PHE A 579 -8.87 -4.27 -4.28
CA PHE A 579 -10.29 -4.19 -3.92
C PHE A 579 -11.00 -5.53 -4.05
N GLY A 580 -10.89 -6.18 -5.21
CA GLY A 580 -11.44 -7.52 -5.43
C GLY A 580 -10.91 -8.56 -4.44
N ALA A 581 -9.61 -8.57 -4.19
CA ALA A 581 -8.99 -9.46 -3.21
C ALA A 581 -9.53 -9.23 -1.78
N MET A 582 -9.92 -8.01 -1.41
CA MET A 582 -10.51 -7.67 -0.11
C MET A 582 -11.98 -8.10 0.03
N ILE A 583 -12.71 -8.27 -1.08
CA ILE A 583 -14.14 -8.63 -1.04
C ILE A 583 -14.42 -10.07 -1.49
N ALA A 584 -13.39 -10.84 -1.85
CA ALA A 584 -13.49 -12.20 -2.40
C ALA A 584 -14.14 -13.28 -1.49
N ARG A 585 -14.76 -12.90 -0.38
CA ARG A 585 -15.54 -13.78 0.52
C ARG A 585 -16.95 -13.22 0.77
N ALA A 586 -17.48 -12.49 -0.20
CA ALA A 586 -18.74 -11.76 -0.11
C ALA A 586 -19.89 -12.65 0.39
N GLU A 587 -20.03 -13.83 -0.20
CA GLU A 587 -21.11 -14.77 0.08
C GLU A 587 -21.08 -15.22 1.54
N ALA A 588 -19.89 -15.59 2.03
CA ALA A 588 -19.71 -16.03 3.40
C ALA A 588 -19.91 -14.88 4.41
N GLN A 589 -19.52 -13.65 4.06
CA GLN A 589 -19.74 -12.47 4.92
C GLN A 589 -21.23 -12.10 4.99
N VAL A 590 -21.93 -12.02 3.85
CA VAL A 590 -23.37 -11.76 3.77
C VAL A 590 -24.14 -12.80 4.57
N MET A 591 -23.80 -14.07 4.45
CA MET A 591 -24.50 -15.13 5.18
C MET A 591 -24.26 -15.10 6.69
N ARG A 592 -23.06 -14.70 7.14
CA ARG A 592 -22.81 -14.47 8.57
C ARG A 592 -23.63 -13.30 9.10
N LEU A 593 -23.70 -12.19 8.36
CA LEU A 593 -24.52 -11.03 8.70
C LEU A 593 -26.01 -11.39 8.74
N ALA A 594 -26.53 -12.09 7.73
CA ALA A 594 -27.92 -12.52 7.64
C ALA A 594 -28.29 -13.49 8.78
N SER A 595 -27.37 -14.40 9.13
CA SER A 595 -27.54 -15.28 10.28
C SER A 595 -27.64 -14.47 11.58
N ILE A 596 -26.79 -13.46 11.76
CA ILE A 596 -26.84 -12.59 12.95
C ILE A 596 -28.17 -11.84 13.02
N TYR A 597 -28.66 -11.25 11.93
CA TYR A 597 -29.99 -10.60 11.91
C TYR A 597 -31.11 -11.57 12.26
N ALA A 598 -31.09 -12.79 11.71
CA ALA A 598 -32.09 -13.81 12.02
C ALA A 598 -32.08 -14.20 13.50
N LEU A 599 -30.90 -14.35 14.10
CA LEU A 599 -30.76 -14.70 15.51
C LEU A 599 -31.17 -13.55 16.45
N LEU A 600 -30.88 -12.31 16.07
CA LEU A 600 -31.36 -11.12 16.77
C LEU A 600 -32.90 -11.04 16.80
N ASP A 601 -33.54 -11.53 15.74
CA ASP A 601 -34.99 -11.69 15.62
C ASP A 601 -35.51 -13.05 16.14
N GLN A 602 -34.65 -13.81 16.82
CA GLN A 602 -34.95 -15.11 17.43
C GLN A 602 -35.53 -16.12 16.43
N SER A 603 -34.97 -16.14 15.21
CA SER A 603 -35.39 -17.01 14.13
C SER A 603 -34.28 -17.98 13.73
N SER A 604 -34.64 -19.27 13.63
CA SER A 604 -33.78 -20.30 13.02
C SER A 604 -33.81 -20.26 11.49
N TYR A 605 -34.62 -19.36 10.91
CA TYR A 605 -34.70 -19.14 9.47
C TYR A 605 -34.24 -17.73 9.13
N ILE A 606 -33.34 -17.63 8.16
CA ILE A 606 -32.98 -16.40 7.47
C ILE A 606 -34.15 -16.09 6.54
N ARG A 607 -34.86 -15.00 6.86
CA ARG A 607 -36.00 -14.47 6.11
C ARG A 607 -35.55 -13.35 5.20
N LEU A 608 -36.46 -12.92 4.33
CA LEU A 608 -36.19 -11.88 3.35
C LEU A 608 -35.59 -10.63 3.98
N GLU A 609 -36.15 -10.13 5.09
CA GLU A 609 -35.71 -8.91 5.76
C GLU A 609 -34.31 -9.07 6.38
N HIS A 610 -33.99 -10.27 6.89
CA HIS A 610 -32.66 -10.58 7.43
C HIS A 610 -31.60 -10.55 6.34
N LEU A 611 -31.92 -11.10 5.16
CA LEU A 611 -31.02 -11.10 4.01
C LEU A 611 -30.88 -9.70 3.41
N GLN A 612 -31.97 -8.94 3.31
CA GLN A 612 -31.94 -7.55 2.84
C GLN A 612 -31.09 -6.66 3.75
N ALA A 613 -31.24 -6.78 5.07
CA ALA A 613 -30.42 -6.05 6.03
C ALA A 613 -28.93 -6.41 5.91
N ALA A 614 -28.63 -7.70 5.70
CA ALA A 614 -27.27 -8.17 5.49
C ALA A 614 -26.66 -7.68 4.18
N LEU A 615 -27.43 -7.66 3.08
CA LEU A 615 -27.01 -7.11 1.80
C LEU A 615 -26.78 -5.59 1.92
N ALA A 616 -27.65 -4.84 2.58
CA ALA A 616 -27.45 -3.42 2.83
C ALA A 616 -26.18 -3.13 3.67
N CYS A 617 -25.84 -3.99 4.63
CA CYS A 617 -24.55 -3.93 5.32
C CYS A 617 -23.39 -4.24 4.38
N TRP A 618 -23.52 -5.28 3.54
CA TRP A 618 -22.49 -5.68 2.61
C TRP A 618 -22.21 -4.62 1.55
N ASP A 619 -23.24 -4.01 0.98
CA ASP A 619 -23.11 -2.91 0.01
C ASP A 619 -22.28 -1.76 0.58
N TYR A 620 -22.50 -1.43 1.87
CA TYR A 620 -21.70 -0.43 2.56
C TYR A 620 -20.25 -0.88 2.79
N VAL A 621 -20.02 -2.15 3.13
CA VAL A 621 -18.68 -2.74 3.29
C VAL A 621 -17.95 -2.75 1.95
N GLU A 622 -18.63 -3.10 0.86
CA GLU A 622 -18.09 -3.08 -0.49
C GLU A 622 -17.78 -1.65 -0.92
N ALA A 623 -18.69 -0.70 -0.72
CA ALA A 623 -18.46 0.71 -1.01
C ALA A 623 -17.29 1.28 -0.18
N SER A 624 -17.18 0.87 1.09
CA SER A 624 -16.05 1.21 1.95
C SER A 624 -14.75 0.61 1.44
N ALA A 625 -14.74 -0.67 1.07
CA ALA A 625 -13.59 -1.33 0.48
C ALA A 625 -13.21 -0.69 -0.86
N ARG A 626 -14.17 -0.26 -1.68
CA ARG A 626 -13.93 0.49 -2.92
C ARG A 626 -13.38 1.88 -2.63
N PHE A 627 -13.84 2.57 -1.60
CA PHE A 627 -13.24 3.84 -1.20
C PHE A 627 -11.82 3.68 -0.66
N ILE A 628 -11.56 2.63 0.12
CA ILE A 628 -10.26 2.39 0.75
C ILE A 628 -9.26 1.87 -0.28
N PHE A 629 -9.66 0.83 -1.03
CA PHE A 629 -8.84 0.02 -1.91
C PHE A 629 -9.27 0.09 -3.38
N GLY A 630 -10.40 0.66 -3.78
CA GLY A 630 -10.85 0.67 -5.20
C GLY A 630 -10.02 1.56 -6.12
N ASP A 631 -9.31 2.52 -5.55
CA ASP A 631 -8.23 3.24 -6.23
C ASP A 631 -6.89 2.52 -6.12
N SER A 632 -6.86 1.47 -5.32
CA SER A 632 -5.71 0.64 -5.06
C SER A 632 -5.85 -0.72 -5.74
N LEU A 633 -5.16 -0.92 -6.84
CA LEU A 633 -4.89 -2.23 -7.40
C LEU A 633 -3.98 -3.07 -6.49
N GLY A 634 -3.45 -2.50 -5.40
CA GLY A 634 -2.47 -3.10 -4.50
C GLY A 634 -1.06 -3.13 -5.09
N ASP A 635 -0.93 -2.65 -6.33
CA ASP A 635 0.31 -2.24 -6.94
C ASP A 635 0.37 -0.71 -6.87
N PRO A 636 1.22 -0.13 -6.01
CA PRO A 636 1.34 1.33 -5.86
C PRO A 636 1.59 2.07 -7.19
N THR A 637 2.13 1.38 -8.20
CA THR A 637 2.33 1.92 -9.55
C THR A 637 1.00 2.07 -10.28
N ALA A 638 0.15 1.07 -10.22
CA ALA A 638 -1.09 1.06 -10.97
C ALA A 638 -2.15 1.99 -10.34
N ASP A 639 -2.12 2.14 -9.01
CA ASP A 639 -2.92 3.10 -8.23
C ASP A 639 -2.63 4.55 -8.64
N GLU A 640 -1.34 4.84 -8.81
CA GLU A 640 -0.83 6.15 -9.13
C GLU A 640 -1.11 6.51 -10.61
N ILE A 641 -1.02 5.53 -11.54
CA ILE A 641 -1.50 5.69 -12.92
C ILE A 641 -3.01 5.97 -12.95
N LEU A 642 -3.79 5.21 -12.18
CA LEU A 642 -5.24 5.37 -12.13
C LEU A 642 -5.66 6.75 -11.59
N ARG A 643 -4.97 7.27 -10.56
CA ARG A 643 -5.17 8.63 -10.06
C ARG A 643 -4.92 9.65 -11.17
N ALA A 644 -3.83 9.50 -11.90
CA ALA A 644 -3.49 10.39 -13.00
C ALA A 644 -4.49 10.34 -14.16
N LEU A 645 -4.97 9.16 -14.53
CA LEU A 645 -5.98 9.00 -15.57
C LEU A 645 -7.32 9.66 -15.17
N LYS A 646 -7.69 9.63 -13.88
CA LYS A 646 -8.86 10.37 -13.37
C LYS A 646 -8.66 11.88 -13.46
N GLU A 647 -7.49 12.36 -13.09
CA GLU A 647 -7.13 13.77 -13.24
C GLU A 647 -7.10 14.19 -14.71
N ALA A 648 -6.77 13.30 -15.65
CA ALA A 648 -6.76 13.60 -17.08
C ALA A 648 -8.17 13.66 -17.71
N GLY A 649 -9.17 12.95 -17.15
CA GLY A 649 -10.56 12.99 -17.62
C GLY A 649 -10.71 12.52 -19.07
N GLU A 650 -11.57 13.19 -19.85
CA GLU A 650 -11.83 12.84 -21.26
C GLU A 650 -10.62 13.00 -22.20
N GLN A 651 -9.57 13.72 -21.78
CA GLN A 651 -8.36 13.85 -22.56
C GLN A 651 -7.53 12.57 -22.58
N GLY A 652 -7.68 11.74 -21.54
CA GLY A 652 -6.83 10.58 -21.31
C GLY A 652 -5.36 10.96 -21.17
N MET A 653 -4.48 9.97 -21.12
CA MET A 653 -3.05 10.17 -21.08
C MET A 653 -2.36 9.28 -22.10
N THR A 654 -1.47 9.87 -22.88
CA THR A 654 -0.54 9.12 -23.70
C THR A 654 0.35 8.27 -22.79
N ARG A 655 0.81 7.12 -23.29
CA ARG A 655 1.77 6.28 -22.57
C ARG A 655 3.00 7.07 -22.09
N THR A 656 3.40 8.09 -22.85
CA THR A 656 4.50 9.00 -22.52
C THR A 656 4.20 9.88 -21.30
N GLU A 657 2.99 10.43 -21.19
CA GLU A 657 2.58 11.22 -20.02
C GLU A 657 2.49 10.36 -18.75
N ILE A 658 1.97 9.15 -18.87
CA ILE A 658 1.89 8.19 -17.76
C ILE A 658 3.29 7.82 -17.25
N ILE A 659 4.25 7.63 -18.15
CA ILE A 659 5.66 7.39 -17.79
C ILE A 659 6.27 8.58 -17.06
N ASN A 660 5.91 9.80 -17.46
CA ASN A 660 6.43 11.01 -16.83
C ASN A 660 5.83 11.26 -15.44
N LEU A 661 4.66 10.71 -15.13
CA LEU A 661 4.00 10.86 -13.83
C LEU A 661 4.88 10.43 -12.64
N PHE A 662 5.65 9.36 -12.83
CA PHE A 662 6.56 8.84 -11.83
C PHE A 662 7.91 9.55 -11.82
N GLY A 663 8.06 10.67 -12.53
CA GLY A 663 9.38 11.27 -12.80
C GLY A 663 10.31 10.30 -13.53
N ARG A 664 9.73 9.37 -14.31
CA ARG A 664 10.40 8.20 -14.93
C ARG A 664 11.03 7.22 -13.94
N ASN A 665 10.69 7.30 -12.65
CA ASN A 665 11.16 6.39 -11.58
C ASN A 665 10.62 4.96 -11.68
N LYS A 666 9.63 4.73 -12.55
CA LYS A 666 9.02 3.42 -12.83
C LYS A 666 9.32 3.00 -14.26
N ASN A 667 9.73 1.75 -14.44
CA ASN A 667 10.17 1.28 -15.75
C ASN A 667 8.99 0.97 -16.66
N ALA A 668 9.23 0.95 -17.99
CA ALA A 668 8.16 0.74 -18.96
C ALA A 668 7.44 -0.59 -18.77
N ARG A 669 8.09 -1.62 -18.21
CA ARG A 669 7.49 -2.94 -17.95
C ARG A 669 6.57 -2.92 -16.74
N GLU A 670 6.95 -2.27 -15.64
CA GLU A 670 6.07 -1.99 -14.50
C GLU A 670 4.87 -1.17 -14.95
N ILE A 671 5.08 -0.11 -15.73
CA ILE A 671 3.99 0.70 -16.28
C ILE A 671 3.13 -0.10 -17.24
N SER A 672 3.71 -0.97 -18.08
CA SER A 672 2.96 -1.87 -18.95
C SER A 672 2.15 -2.89 -18.17
N LYS A 673 2.72 -3.47 -17.11
CA LYS A 673 2.05 -4.42 -16.22
C LYS A 673 0.90 -3.72 -15.50
N ALA A 674 1.13 -2.53 -14.96
CA ALA A 674 0.12 -1.71 -14.32
C ALA A 674 -1.01 -1.31 -15.28
N LEU A 675 -0.68 -0.88 -16.52
CA LEU A 675 -1.66 -0.55 -17.55
C LEU A 675 -2.43 -1.78 -18.05
N SER A 676 -1.76 -2.93 -18.19
CA SER A 676 -2.43 -4.19 -18.58
C SER A 676 -3.37 -4.64 -17.47
N GLN A 677 -2.94 -4.55 -16.21
CA GLN A 677 -3.79 -4.83 -15.06
C GLN A 677 -5.00 -3.89 -15.02
N LEU A 678 -4.82 -2.59 -15.27
CA LEU A 678 -5.91 -1.63 -15.39
C LEU A 678 -6.89 -1.97 -16.54
N ALA A 679 -6.36 -2.44 -17.68
CA ALA A 679 -7.14 -2.84 -18.85
C ALA A 679 -7.95 -4.12 -18.62
N GLU A 680 -7.30 -5.17 -18.13
CA GLU A 680 -7.92 -6.47 -17.82
C GLU A 680 -8.99 -6.33 -16.73
N SER A 681 -8.81 -5.35 -15.83
CA SER A 681 -9.77 -5.04 -14.78
C SER A 681 -10.98 -4.23 -15.25
N GLY A 682 -11.00 -3.80 -16.51
CA GLY A 682 -12.04 -2.91 -17.05
C GLY A 682 -11.99 -1.46 -16.53
N ILE A 683 -10.96 -1.08 -15.77
CA ILE A 683 -10.88 0.23 -15.09
C ILE A 683 -10.27 1.32 -15.99
N ALA A 684 -9.46 0.93 -16.97
CA ALA A 684 -8.93 1.81 -18.00
C ALA A 684 -8.96 1.14 -19.37
N TYR A 685 -9.06 1.91 -20.44
CA TYR A 685 -8.99 1.40 -21.81
C TYR A 685 -8.07 2.26 -22.66
N CYS A 686 -7.50 1.70 -23.74
CA CYS A 686 -6.68 2.45 -24.67
C CYS A 686 -7.36 2.62 -26.04
N LYS A 687 -7.20 3.81 -26.63
CA LYS A 687 -7.56 4.08 -28.04
C LYS A 687 -6.31 4.48 -28.80
N ASN A 688 -6.21 4.00 -30.03
CA ASN A 688 -5.17 4.41 -30.96
C ASN A 688 -5.71 5.56 -31.82
N ILE A 689 -5.22 6.77 -31.55
CA ILE A 689 -5.62 7.96 -32.31
C ILE A 689 -4.48 8.34 -33.25
N THR A 690 -4.82 8.78 -34.45
CA THR A 690 -3.83 9.28 -35.40
C THR A 690 -3.67 10.77 -35.18
N ASN A 691 -2.48 11.20 -34.76
CA ASN A 691 -2.22 12.62 -34.52
C ASN A 691 -2.07 13.41 -35.84
N GLU A 692 -1.98 14.73 -35.74
CA GLU A 692 -1.85 15.67 -36.87
C GLU A 692 -0.65 15.38 -37.80
N ASN A 693 0.33 14.62 -37.30
CA ASN A 693 1.51 14.15 -38.04
C ASN A 693 1.35 12.73 -38.62
N ASN A 694 0.12 12.24 -38.72
CA ASN A 694 -0.24 10.92 -39.25
C ASN A 694 0.39 9.74 -38.48
N ARG A 695 0.73 9.92 -37.20
CA ARG A 695 1.29 8.86 -36.33
C ARG A 695 0.23 8.34 -35.37
N ARG A 696 0.15 7.01 -35.25
CA ARG A 696 -0.68 6.35 -34.22
C ARG A 696 -0.06 6.57 -32.85
N VAL A 697 -0.85 7.12 -31.94
CA VAL A 697 -0.50 7.33 -30.55
C VAL A 697 -1.52 6.59 -29.70
N GLU A 698 -1.01 5.79 -28.76
CA GLU A 698 -1.83 5.08 -27.78
C GLU A 698 -2.15 6.04 -26.63
N ILE A 699 -3.45 6.31 -26.46
CA ILE A 699 -3.97 7.15 -25.38
C ILE A 699 -4.83 6.27 -24.48
N TRP A 700 -4.55 6.33 -23.19
CA TRP A 700 -5.24 5.59 -22.14
C TRP A 700 -6.24 6.49 -21.46
N PHE A 701 -7.43 5.96 -21.23
CA PHE A 701 -8.54 6.66 -20.58
C PHE A 701 -8.97 5.82 -19.40
N LYS A 702 -9.49 6.48 -18.36
CA LYS A 702 -10.30 5.79 -17.36
C LYS A 702 -11.60 5.32 -18.02
N THR A 703 -12.02 4.08 -17.78
CA THR A 703 -13.37 3.61 -18.10
C THR A 703 -14.38 4.26 -17.17
#